data_AF-A0A9Q0K9L1-F1
#
_entry.id   AF-A0A9Q0K9L1-F1
#
_cell.length_a   1.000
_cell.length_b   1.000
_cell.length_c   1.000
_cell.angle_alpha   90.00
_cell.angle_beta   90.00
_cell.angle_gamma   90.00
#
_symmetry.space_group_name_H-M   'P 1'
#
loop_
_entity.id
_entity.type
_entity.pdbx_description
1 polymer ?
#
loop_
_entity_poly.entity_id
_entity_poly.type
_entity_poly.pdbx_seq_one_letter_code
_entity_poly.pdbx_strand_id
1 'polypeptide(L)'
;MGADSKSKGGCCGWFVVFVIAAATAIVLFVVEKKSHLSNGGPAPVPGPPGAVVQKYGDALKLAVQFFDVQKSGKLVNNKISWRGDSGLKDGKEEGLDLSKGMYDAGDHVKFGFPMAFTATVLSWTILEYGDQMSAVKQLEPARESLKWITDFLINAHPSENVLYIQVGDAVIDHKCWERPETMLEKRPLTQVNTSSPGTEVAAETAAAMAAASLVFKTIDSTYSGLLLKHAKQLFTFANTYKGSYSVSIPEVQTYYNSTGYEDELLWAASWLYHATGDYSYLKYVTVQHGKAFADWGNPTWFSWDNKLPGTQVLLSRLNIFGAKDASDAENSGLQKYRKTAEAVMCNLLPDSPSATKSRTDGGIIWVSEWDSLQHTVASAFLAVLYSDYMLTSQTAAIDCDGDSFTPLDIRKFATSQADYVLGNNPMKMSYLVGYGSKYPQYIHHRGASIPADADTGCNGFKWLSSTEPNPNVAVGALVGGPFLNETYIDSRNNSMQGEPTTYNSAFVVGLLSGLVTTSSVSGKRVGVLQAGGSENTSFRSRTTVRNVNNATGTKEREQKEDKRYNSFSELRVSDGCGNGGRFRVSVTEVSAKSNKHSVEGGDGAATVSGGSFAGNACGVTLLTYLKSKARIMAVPHLAHTACGIRHQEGMGLVDKSGTPFSEWSRHVDLSSFDCGDEETLTVISNRQGSIDERDGAYIGEILKSIRMVTDVMEALVKRVIMAETETAIEKENVSLGQAEIKKKALQIESMSVKVEEMERFALGTNCVLNEMRQKVEDMVQETSTQRQRAVENEQELCRVKQDFESLKSYVSSLISVRETLLSSEKQFQTIEKLFDRLVAKTSHLESEKMRKEAEVQKLMEENVRLSALLDKKEAQLLAMNEQCKVMALTASASRS
;
A
#
# COMPACT_ATOMS: atom_id res chain seq x y z
N MET A 1 -18.24 -63.15 79.32
CA MET A 1 -19.16 -63.81 78.37
C MET A 1 -19.54 -62.73 77.38
N GLY A 2 -19.25 -62.73 76.08
CA GLY A 2 -18.93 -63.77 75.11
C GLY A 2 -19.74 -63.43 73.85
N ALA A 3 -19.04 -63.16 72.74
CA ALA A 3 -19.50 -63.11 71.34
C ALA A 3 -20.65 -62.15 70.93
N ASP A 4 -20.35 -61.16 70.07
CA ASP A 4 -20.63 -61.25 68.63
C ASP A 4 -20.31 -59.93 67.89
N SER A 5 -19.49 -60.04 66.85
CA SER A 5 -19.18 -58.97 65.91
C SER A 5 -20.29 -58.84 64.86
N LYS A 6 -20.85 -57.65 64.66
CA LYS A 6 -21.41 -57.23 63.37
C LYS A 6 -21.40 -55.70 63.23
N SER A 7 -20.53 -55.24 62.34
CA SER A 7 -20.44 -53.89 61.78
C SER A 7 -21.76 -53.44 61.16
N LYS A 8 -22.18 -52.20 61.46
CA LYS A 8 -23.08 -51.39 60.62
C LYS A 8 -22.48 -49.99 60.46
N GLY A 9 -21.35 -49.93 59.75
CA GLY A 9 -20.87 -48.69 59.13
C GLY A 9 -21.56 -48.53 57.78
N GLY A 10 -22.32 -47.45 57.60
CA GLY A 10 -23.00 -47.21 56.33
C GLY A 10 -24.04 -46.10 56.37
N CYS A 11 -23.65 -44.89 56.78
CA CYS A 11 -24.45 -43.70 56.47
C CYS A 11 -23.63 -42.39 56.42
N CYS A 12 -22.46 -42.33 57.07
CA CYS A 12 -21.58 -41.16 56.99
C CYS A 12 -20.65 -41.12 55.76
N GLY A 13 -20.37 -42.27 55.12
CA GLY A 13 -19.48 -42.31 53.94
C GLY A 13 -20.09 -41.68 52.70
N TRP A 14 -21.39 -41.90 52.45
CA TRP A 14 -22.07 -41.36 51.28
C TRP A 14 -22.26 -39.84 51.35
N PHE A 15 -22.43 -39.27 52.55
CA PHE A 15 -22.55 -37.82 52.71
C PHE A 15 -21.22 -37.11 52.40
N VAL A 16 -20.11 -37.68 52.85
CA VAL A 16 -18.77 -37.16 52.53
C VAL A 16 -18.46 -37.33 51.04
N VAL A 17 -18.85 -38.44 50.41
CA VAL A 17 -18.70 -38.63 48.97
C VAL A 17 -19.55 -37.64 48.18
N PHE A 18 -20.79 -37.34 48.60
CA PHE A 18 -21.62 -36.33 47.94
C PHE A 18 -21.08 -34.91 48.13
N VAL A 19 -20.55 -34.57 49.30
CA VAL A 19 -19.94 -33.26 49.55
C VAL A 19 -18.63 -33.10 48.76
N ILE A 20 -17.81 -34.15 48.68
CA ILE A 20 -16.59 -34.14 47.86
C ILE A 20 -16.93 -34.13 46.36
N ALA A 21 -17.98 -34.83 45.92
CA ALA A 21 -18.45 -34.80 44.53
C ALA A 21 -19.06 -33.44 44.17
N ALA A 22 -19.78 -32.80 45.08
CA ALA A 22 -20.30 -31.45 44.89
C ALA A 22 -19.17 -30.41 44.91
N ALA A 23 -18.19 -30.55 45.79
CA ALA A 23 -17.02 -29.66 45.84
C ALA A 23 -16.13 -29.84 44.60
N THR A 24 -15.92 -31.07 44.12
CA THR A 24 -15.18 -31.31 42.88
C THR A 24 -15.98 -30.90 41.65
N ALA A 25 -17.31 -31.01 41.63
CA ALA A 25 -18.15 -30.46 40.58
C ALA A 25 -18.14 -28.92 40.58
N ILE A 26 -18.12 -28.27 41.75
CA ILE A 26 -17.99 -26.81 41.85
C ILE A 26 -16.58 -26.36 41.45
N VAL A 27 -15.54 -27.08 41.86
CA VAL A 27 -14.16 -26.78 41.43
C VAL A 27 -13.99 -27.03 39.93
N LEU A 28 -14.56 -28.09 39.36
CA LEU A 28 -14.56 -28.32 37.92
C LEU A 28 -15.40 -27.27 37.19
N PHE A 29 -16.55 -26.85 37.72
CA PHE A 29 -17.35 -25.77 37.15
C PHE A 29 -16.65 -24.41 37.25
N VAL A 30 -15.92 -24.15 38.34
CA VAL A 30 -15.10 -22.94 38.50
C VAL A 30 -13.84 -23.01 37.63
N VAL A 31 -13.23 -24.18 37.44
CA VAL A 31 -12.07 -24.38 36.56
C VAL A 31 -12.48 -24.35 35.09
N GLU A 32 -13.68 -24.82 34.73
CA GLU A 32 -14.27 -24.71 33.39
C GLU A 32 -14.71 -23.25 33.12
N LYS A 33 -15.23 -22.54 34.13
CA LYS A 33 -15.54 -21.10 34.02
C LYS A 33 -14.28 -20.22 34.06
N LYS A 34 -13.19 -20.66 34.70
CA LYS A 34 -11.90 -19.95 34.77
C LYS A 34 -10.97 -20.29 33.60
N SER A 35 -11.07 -21.48 33.01
CA SER A 35 -10.42 -21.81 31.73
C SER A 35 -11.10 -21.12 30.54
N HIS A 36 -12.39 -20.78 30.66
CA HIS A 36 -13.07 -19.83 29.77
C HIS A 36 -12.73 -18.34 30.06
N LEU A 37 -11.98 -18.04 31.12
CA LEU A 37 -11.57 -16.67 31.49
C LEU A 37 -10.03 -16.49 31.56
N SER A 38 -9.25 -17.45 31.08
CA SER A 38 -7.80 -17.33 30.92
C SER A 38 -7.30 -17.90 29.59
N ASN A 39 -7.93 -17.48 28.50
CA ASN A 39 -7.28 -17.39 27.20
C ASN A 39 -7.26 -15.90 26.83
N GLY A 40 -6.11 -15.39 26.37
CA GLY A 40 -6.02 -14.05 25.82
C GLY A 40 -7.11 -13.84 24.79
N GLY A 41 -8.14 -13.08 25.17
CA GLY A 41 -9.32 -12.90 24.34
C GLY A 41 -8.95 -12.20 23.03
N PRO A 42 -9.62 -12.52 21.92
CA PRO A 42 -9.57 -11.66 20.75
C PRO A 42 -10.04 -10.25 21.13
N ALA A 43 -9.48 -9.23 20.48
CA ALA A 43 -9.93 -7.85 20.59
C ALA A 43 -11.46 -7.77 20.38
N PRO A 44 -12.18 -6.84 21.03
CA PRO A 44 -13.64 -6.79 20.95
C PRO A 44 -14.08 -6.45 19.51
N VAL A 45 -14.46 -7.49 18.78
CA VAL A 45 -15.14 -7.47 17.47
C VAL A 45 -16.55 -6.89 17.68
N PRO A 46 -17.16 -6.20 16.69
CA PRO A 46 -18.58 -5.90 16.69
C PRO A 46 -19.41 -7.09 17.20
N GLY A 47 -20.41 -6.82 18.04
CA GLY A 47 -21.25 -7.86 18.66
C GLY A 47 -21.90 -8.82 17.65
N PRO A 48 -22.49 -9.95 18.12
CA PRO A 48 -23.02 -10.99 17.25
C PRO A 48 -23.97 -10.42 16.18
N PRO A 49 -23.96 -10.96 14.95
CA PRO A 49 -24.68 -10.37 13.82
C PRO A 49 -26.16 -10.20 14.14
N GLY A 50 -26.69 -8.99 13.93
CA GLY A 50 -28.13 -8.72 14.02
C GLY A 50 -28.88 -9.20 12.77
N ALA A 51 -30.08 -8.66 12.56
CA ALA A 51 -30.87 -9.00 11.38
C ALA A 51 -30.13 -8.58 10.09
N VAL A 52 -30.14 -9.46 9.09
CA VAL A 52 -29.48 -9.25 7.80
C VAL A 52 -30.24 -8.19 7.00
N VAL A 53 -29.52 -7.20 6.52
CA VAL A 53 -30.00 -6.21 5.55
C VAL A 53 -29.76 -6.75 4.15
N GLN A 54 -30.80 -7.33 3.56
CA GLN A 54 -30.70 -8.12 2.32
C GLN A 54 -29.98 -7.38 1.18
N LYS A 55 -30.26 -6.08 1.01
CA LYS A 55 -29.61 -5.19 0.04
C LYS A 55 -28.07 -5.30 0.08
N TYR A 56 -27.47 -5.18 1.26
CA TYR A 56 -26.02 -5.25 1.42
C TYR A 56 -25.51 -6.68 1.37
N GLY A 57 -26.32 -7.67 1.77
CA GLY A 57 -25.98 -9.08 1.63
C GLY A 57 -25.85 -9.51 0.17
N ASP A 58 -26.78 -9.07 -0.67
CA ASP A 58 -26.75 -9.33 -2.12
C ASP A 58 -25.57 -8.62 -2.78
N ALA A 59 -25.33 -7.34 -2.45
CA ALA A 59 -24.18 -6.59 -2.95
C ALA A 59 -22.84 -7.22 -2.53
N LEU A 60 -22.71 -7.65 -1.27
CA LEU A 60 -21.49 -8.26 -0.74
C LEU A 60 -21.17 -9.58 -1.45
N LYS A 61 -22.19 -10.40 -1.72
CA LYS A 61 -22.03 -11.64 -2.48
C LYS A 61 -21.49 -11.40 -3.89
N LEU A 62 -21.86 -10.29 -4.53
CA LEU A 62 -21.31 -9.93 -5.83
C LEU A 62 -19.89 -9.39 -5.67
N ALA A 63 -19.66 -8.43 -4.78
CA ALA A 63 -18.37 -7.78 -4.58
C ALA A 63 -17.21 -8.77 -4.34
N VAL A 64 -17.43 -9.82 -3.54
CA VAL A 64 -16.40 -10.84 -3.27
C VAL A 64 -16.05 -11.66 -4.52
N GLN A 65 -16.96 -11.80 -5.49
CA GLN A 65 -16.70 -12.56 -6.73
C GLN A 65 -15.71 -11.87 -7.67
N PHE A 66 -15.51 -10.55 -7.56
CA PHE A 66 -14.54 -9.86 -8.41
C PHE A 66 -13.11 -10.34 -8.16
N PHE A 67 -12.80 -10.77 -6.94
CA PHE A 67 -11.50 -11.38 -6.67
C PHE A 67 -11.28 -12.67 -7.47
N ASP A 68 -12.31 -13.48 -7.70
CA ASP A 68 -12.23 -14.64 -8.59
C ASP A 68 -12.03 -14.22 -10.06
N VAL A 69 -12.58 -13.07 -10.46
CA VAL A 69 -12.39 -12.45 -11.78
C VAL A 69 -10.94 -11.97 -11.98
N GLN A 70 -10.22 -11.59 -10.93
CA GLN A 70 -8.84 -11.09 -11.01
C GLN A 70 -7.76 -12.16 -10.83
N LYS A 71 -8.09 -13.40 -10.42
CA LYS A 71 -7.09 -14.44 -10.15
C LYS A 71 -6.21 -14.72 -11.36
N SER A 72 -4.90 -14.76 -11.14
CA SER A 72 -3.91 -15.30 -12.08
C SER A 72 -3.44 -16.67 -11.60
N GLY A 73 -2.87 -17.46 -12.51
CA GLY A 73 -2.34 -18.79 -12.24
C GLY A 73 -3.28 -19.89 -12.67
N LYS A 74 -3.05 -21.09 -12.13
CA LYS A 74 -3.90 -22.26 -12.38
C LYS A 74 -5.13 -22.20 -11.49
N LEU A 75 -6.30 -21.94 -12.05
CA LEU A 75 -7.53 -21.73 -11.29
C LEU A 75 -8.06 -23.07 -10.73
N VAL A 76 -8.41 -23.08 -9.45
CA VAL A 76 -8.98 -24.25 -8.75
C VAL A 76 -10.39 -23.91 -8.30
N ASN A 77 -11.37 -24.79 -8.54
CA ASN A 77 -12.79 -24.57 -8.24
C ASN A 77 -13.32 -23.25 -8.85
N ASN A 78 -12.93 -22.95 -10.10
CA ASN A 78 -13.25 -21.70 -10.75
C ASN A 78 -14.78 -21.50 -10.89
N LYS A 79 -15.29 -20.41 -10.32
CA LYS A 79 -16.71 -20.00 -10.39
C LYS A 79 -16.99 -19.08 -11.58
N ILE A 80 -15.96 -18.48 -12.16
CA ILE A 80 -16.07 -17.54 -13.28
C ILE A 80 -15.83 -18.30 -14.58
N SER A 81 -16.91 -18.77 -15.21
CA SER A 81 -16.85 -19.71 -16.34
C SER A 81 -16.08 -19.21 -17.56
N TRP A 82 -15.98 -17.89 -17.73
CA TRP A 82 -15.26 -17.26 -18.83
C TRP A 82 -13.79 -17.00 -18.52
N ARG A 83 -13.32 -17.20 -17.28
CA ARG A 83 -11.89 -17.16 -16.91
C ARG A 83 -11.26 -18.55 -17.01
N GLY A 84 -9.98 -18.60 -17.37
CA GLY A 84 -9.18 -19.82 -17.43
C GLY A 84 -7.79 -19.64 -16.83
N ASP A 85 -6.98 -20.70 -16.94
CA ASP A 85 -5.61 -20.72 -16.45
C ASP A 85 -4.73 -19.71 -17.21
N SER A 86 -4.00 -18.86 -16.49
CA SER A 86 -3.17 -17.80 -17.08
C SER A 86 -1.88 -17.57 -16.28
N GLY A 87 -0.88 -16.92 -16.88
CA GLY A 87 0.36 -16.55 -16.16
C GLY A 87 1.15 -17.74 -15.58
N LEU A 88 0.97 -18.95 -16.13
CA LEU A 88 1.51 -20.20 -15.57
C LEU A 88 3.04 -20.33 -15.58
N LYS A 89 3.73 -19.37 -16.21
CA LYS A 89 5.19 -19.34 -16.32
C LYS A 89 5.82 -18.21 -15.50
N ASP A 90 5.01 -17.38 -14.86
CA ASP A 90 5.46 -16.27 -14.03
C ASP A 90 6.41 -16.79 -12.93
N GLY A 91 7.61 -16.21 -12.84
CA GLY A 91 8.63 -16.59 -11.84
C GLY A 91 9.60 -17.69 -12.26
N LYS A 92 9.29 -18.50 -13.29
CA LYS A 92 10.06 -19.72 -13.60
C LYS A 92 11.52 -19.47 -13.97
N GLU A 93 11.81 -18.35 -14.63
CA GLU A 93 13.18 -17.99 -15.02
C GLU A 93 14.10 -17.76 -13.82
N GLU A 94 13.54 -17.32 -12.69
CA GLU A 94 14.25 -17.11 -11.41
C GLU A 94 14.11 -18.31 -10.46
N GLY A 95 13.56 -19.43 -10.93
CA GLY A 95 13.32 -20.62 -10.09
C GLY A 95 12.21 -20.44 -9.05
N LEU A 96 11.30 -19.47 -9.24
CA LEU A 96 10.18 -19.18 -8.35
C LEU A 96 8.84 -19.56 -8.99
N ASP A 97 7.82 -19.79 -8.16
CA ASP A 97 6.43 -19.92 -8.61
C ASP A 97 5.65 -18.64 -8.28
N LEU A 98 5.64 -17.70 -9.23
CA LEU A 98 4.88 -16.45 -9.14
C LEU A 98 3.59 -16.50 -9.98
N SER A 99 3.10 -17.71 -10.28
CA SER A 99 1.92 -17.90 -11.14
C SER A 99 0.62 -17.44 -10.49
N LYS A 100 0.48 -17.57 -9.16
CA LYS A 100 -0.67 -17.05 -8.38
C LYS A 100 -0.65 -15.51 -8.29
N GLY A 101 -1.55 -14.98 -7.46
CA GLY A 101 -1.75 -13.54 -7.28
C GLY A 101 -2.96 -13.05 -8.08
N MET A 102 -3.15 -11.74 -8.11
CA MET A 102 -4.22 -11.09 -8.84
C MET A 102 -3.66 -10.18 -9.91
N TYR A 103 -4.36 -10.07 -11.03
CA TYR A 103 -4.19 -8.93 -11.91
C TYR A 103 -4.74 -7.68 -11.22
N ASP A 104 -4.09 -6.56 -11.45
CA ASP A 104 -4.30 -5.35 -10.66
C ASP A 104 -5.67 -4.70 -10.93
N ALA A 105 -5.96 -4.48 -12.22
CA ALA A 105 -7.13 -3.76 -12.68
C ALA A 105 -7.72 -4.37 -13.97
N GLY A 106 -7.82 -3.60 -15.07
CA GLY A 106 -8.24 -4.09 -16.38
C GLY A 106 -7.14 -4.77 -17.19
N ASP A 107 -5.92 -4.80 -16.66
CA ASP A 107 -4.68 -5.26 -17.28
C ASP A 107 -4.24 -6.64 -16.78
N HIS A 108 -3.05 -7.09 -17.19
CA HIS A 108 -2.50 -8.36 -16.72
C HIS A 108 -1.17 -8.21 -15.97
N VAL A 109 -0.81 -7.01 -15.55
CA VAL A 109 0.35 -6.80 -14.67
C VAL A 109 -0.04 -7.19 -13.24
N LYS A 110 0.90 -7.81 -12.52
CA LYS A 110 0.77 -8.07 -11.09
C LYS A 110 1.54 -7.01 -10.33
N PHE A 111 0.91 -5.89 -9.99
CA PHE A 111 1.54 -4.84 -9.18
C PHE A 111 1.48 -5.21 -7.69
N GLY A 112 2.64 -5.42 -7.08
CA GLY A 112 2.76 -5.92 -5.70
C GLY A 112 2.28 -4.94 -4.64
N PHE A 113 2.46 -3.63 -4.86
CA PHE A 113 2.08 -2.60 -3.88
C PHE A 113 0.56 -2.50 -3.66
N PRO A 114 -0.27 -2.24 -4.68
CA PRO A 114 -1.73 -2.26 -4.54
C PRO A 114 -2.28 -3.66 -4.19
N MET A 115 -1.62 -4.74 -4.63
CA MET A 115 -2.02 -6.11 -4.27
C MET A 115 -1.80 -6.41 -2.79
N ALA A 116 -0.66 -6.00 -2.22
CA ALA A 116 -0.40 -6.12 -0.79
C ALA A 116 -1.42 -5.32 0.01
N PHE A 117 -1.71 -4.08 -0.41
CA PHE A 117 -2.73 -3.24 0.21
C PHE A 117 -4.12 -3.89 0.20
N THR A 118 -4.51 -4.48 -0.94
CA THR A 118 -5.76 -5.27 -1.07
C THR A 118 -5.82 -6.38 -0.02
N ALA A 119 -4.73 -7.14 0.16
CA ALA A 119 -4.67 -8.20 1.17
C ALA A 119 -4.74 -7.65 2.61
N THR A 120 -4.14 -6.50 2.91
CA THR A 120 -4.24 -5.87 4.23
C THR A 120 -5.67 -5.44 4.54
N VAL A 121 -6.33 -4.73 3.62
CA VAL A 121 -7.72 -4.26 3.81
C VAL A 121 -8.70 -5.43 3.89
N LEU A 122 -8.52 -6.47 3.06
CA LEU A 122 -9.36 -7.67 3.11
C LEU A 122 -9.14 -8.45 4.42
N SER A 123 -7.90 -8.53 4.91
CA SER A 123 -7.59 -9.12 6.21
C SER A 123 -8.24 -8.33 7.34
N TRP A 124 -8.10 -7.01 7.35
CA TRP A 124 -8.71 -6.14 8.35
C TRP A 124 -10.24 -6.30 8.38
N THR A 125 -10.84 -6.35 7.20
CA THR A 125 -12.27 -6.60 7.03
C THR A 125 -12.68 -7.95 7.62
N ILE A 126 -11.96 -9.03 7.34
CA ILE A 126 -12.30 -10.37 7.86
C ILE A 126 -12.14 -10.41 9.39
N LEU A 127 -11.15 -9.70 9.94
CA LEU A 127 -10.93 -9.62 11.38
C LEU A 127 -12.05 -8.88 12.11
N GLU A 128 -12.58 -7.79 11.53
CA GLU A 128 -13.64 -7.00 12.16
C GLU A 128 -15.05 -7.50 11.83
N TYR A 129 -15.28 -8.07 10.64
CA TYR A 129 -16.62 -8.40 10.15
C TYR A 129 -16.81 -9.86 9.73
N GLY A 130 -15.93 -10.77 10.15
CA GLY A 130 -15.99 -12.18 9.76
C GLY A 130 -17.32 -12.86 10.12
N ASP A 131 -17.91 -12.53 11.27
CA ASP A 131 -19.19 -13.09 11.71
C ASP A 131 -20.37 -12.60 10.84
N GLN A 132 -20.33 -11.32 10.44
CA GLN A 132 -21.30 -10.70 9.55
C GLN A 132 -21.21 -11.30 8.15
N MET A 133 -20.00 -11.51 7.63
CA MET A 133 -19.78 -12.25 6.39
C MET A 133 -20.29 -13.69 6.48
N SER A 134 -20.10 -14.36 7.62
CA SER A 134 -20.57 -15.73 7.85
C SER A 134 -22.09 -15.83 7.78
N ALA A 135 -22.80 -14.85 8.34
CA ALA A 135 -24.27 -14.77 8.31
C ALA A 135 -24.85 -14.78 6.87
N VAL A 136 -24.08 -14.28 5.89
CA VAL A 136 -24.44 -14.27 4.46
C VAL A 136 -23.56 -15.20 3.60
N LYS A 137 -22.82 -16.12 4.23
CA LYS A 137 -21.99 -17.14 3.57
C LYS A 137 -20.88 -16.59 2.66
N GLN A 138 -20.34 -15.41 2.97
CA GLN A 138 -19.26 -14.77 2.20
C GLN A 138 -17.88 -14.86 2.87
N LEU A 139 -17.78 -15.39 4.10
CA LEU A 139 -16.52 -15.50 4.85
C LEU A 139 -15.49 -16.41 4.17
N GLU A 140 -15.89 -17.62 3.78
CA GLU A 140 -14.96 -18.57 3.14
C GLU A 140 -14.47 -18.08 1.76
N PRO A 141 -15.33 -17.58 0.86
CA PRO A 141 -14.87 -16.96 -0.37
C PRO A 141 -13.86 -15.82 -0.15
N ALA A 142 -14.09 -14.96 0.85
CA ALA A 142 -13.15 -13.89 1.19
C ALA A 142 -11.79 -14.44 1.68
N ARG A 143 -11.80 -15.48 2.52
CA ARG A 143 -10.59 -16.18 2.99
C ARG A 143 -9.83 -16.88 1.88
N GLU A 144 -10.54 -17.52 0.94
CA GLU A 144 -9.93 -18.15 -0.24
C GLU A 144 -9.22 -17.12 -1.13
N SER A 145 -9.86 -15.97 -1.37
CA SER A 145 -9.28 -14.85 -2.11
C SER A 145 -8.06 -14.25 -1.39
N LEU A 146 -8.16 -14.03 -0.07
CA LEU A 146 -7.02 -13.56 0.74
C LEU A 146 -5.84 -14.55 0.64
N LYS A 147 -6.11 -15.85 0.81
CA LYS A 147 -5.07 -16.89 0.71
C LYS A 147 -4.42 -16.91 -0.66
N TRP A 148 -5.17 -16.67 -1.73
CA TRP A 148 -4.63 -16.62 -3.09
C TRP A 148 -3.60 -15.51 -3.26
N ILE A 149 -3.87 -14.34 -2.68
CA ILE A 149 -2.95 -13.20 -2.68
C ILE A 149 -1.73 -13.53 -1.82
N THR A 150 -1.93 -14.01 -0.58
CA THR A 150 -0.81 -14.24 0.33
C THR A 150 0.10 -15.40 -0.08
N ASP A 151 -0.43 -16.42 -0.78
CA ASP A 151 0.40 -17.45 -1.41
C ASP A 151 1.37 -16.86 -2.44
N PHE A 152 0.93 -15.87 -3.23
CA PHE A 152 1.81 -15.13 -4.14
C PHE A 152 2.83 -14.29 -3.37
N LEU A 153 2.40 -13.54 -2.36
CA LEU A 153 3.29 -12.67 -1.58
C LEU A 153 4.40 -13.47 -0.85
N ILE A 154 4.10 -14.68 -0.36
CA ILE A 154 5.10 -15.59 0.23
C ILE A 154 6.15 -15.96 -0.82
N ASN A 155 5.71 -16.39 -2.00
CA ASN A 155 6.62 -16.82 -3.07
C ASN A 155 7.42 -15.64 -3.66
N ALA A 156 6.85 -14.43 -3.63
CA ALA A 156 7.50 -13.20 -4.04
C ALA A 156 8.59 -12.74 -3.07
N HIS A 157 8.66 -13.28 -1.85
CA HIS A 157 9.68 -12.97 -0.85
C HIS A 157 10.59 -14.20 -0.58
N PRO A 158 11.49 -14.56 -1.51
CA PRO A 158 12.29 -15.78 -1.42
C PRO A 158 13.43 -15.71 -0.38
N SER A 159 13.87 -14.50 -0.02
CA SER A 159 14.94 -14.28 0.97
C SER A 159 14.75 -12.95 1.70
N GLU A 160 15.34 -12.82 2.89
CA GLU A 160 14.97 -11.79 3.89
C GLU A 160 14.98 -10.34 3.37
N ASN A 161 15.83 -10.02 2.39
CA ASN A 161 16.00 -8.67 1.84
C ASN A 161 15.76 -8.62 0.32
N VAL A 162 14.93 -9.52 -0.22
CA VAL A 162 14.56 -9.54 -1.65
C VAL A 162 13.05 -9.75 -1.78
N LEU A 163 12.36 -8.79 -2.38
CA LEU A 163 10.93 -8.87 -2.65
C LEU A 163 10.67 -8.60 -4.14
N TYR A 164 10.01 -9.53 -4.82
CA TYR A 164 9.48 -9.32 -6.17
C TYR A 164 8.17 -8.54 -6.08
N ILE A 165 8.15 -7.38 -6.71
CA ILE A 165 7.06 -6.39 -6.59
C ILE A 165 6.27 -6.23 -7.88
N GLN A 166 6.73 -6.82 -8.99
CA GLN A 166 6.01 -6.78 -10.25
C GLN A 166 6.26 -8.03 -11.07
N VAL A 167 5.20 -8.51 -11.74
CA VAL A 167 5.30 -9.50 -12.81
C VAL A 167 4.61 -8.97 -14.06
N GLY A 168 5.35 -8.91 -15.16
CA GLY A 168 4.94 -8.28 -16.41
C GLY A 168 5.56 -6.90 -16.58
N ASP A 169 5.82 -6.53 -17.83
CA ASP A 169 6.20 -5.17 -18.21
C ASP A 169 4.92 -4.40 -18.55
N ALA A 170 4.64 -3.34 -17.80
CA ALA A 170 3.40 -2.60 -17.96
C ALA A 170 3.29 -1.88 -19.31
N VAL A 171 4.41 -1.42 -19.89
CA VAL A 171 4.40 -0.77 -21.21
C VAL A 171 4.05 -1.78 -22.30
N ILE A 172 4.58 -3.01 -22.20
CA ILE A 172 4.27 -4.09 -23.16
C ILE A 172 2.83 -4.57 -22.95
N ASP A 173 2.44 -4.85 -21.71
CA ASP A 173 1.09 -5.33 -21.36
C ASP A 173 -0.01 -4.33 -21.77
N HIS A 174 0.26 -3.02 -21.64
CA HIS A 174 -0.68 -1.96 -22.01
C HIS A 174 -0.71 -1.65 -23.51
N LYS A 175 0.30 -2.11 -24.27
CA LYS A 175 0.26 -2.12 -25.74
C LYS A 175 -0.48 -3.32 -26.31
N CYS A 176 -0.93 -4.25 -25.47
CA CYS A 176 -1.70 -5.43 -25.85
C CYS A 176 -3.11 -5.37 -25.27
N TRP A 177 -4.10 -5.61 -26.13
CA TRP A 177 -5.47 -5.86 -25.69
C TRP A 177 -5.82 -7.31 -25.98
N GLU A 178 -5.64 -8.18 -24.99
CA GLU A 178 -5.78 -9.62 -25.19
C GLU A 178 -6.40 -10.30 -23.98
N ARG A 179 -6.56 -11.62 -24.02
CA ARG A 179 -7.01 -12.38 -22.88
C ARG A 179 -5.85 -12.81 -21.99
N PRO A 180 -6.04 -12.91 -20.66
CA PRO A 180 -4.95 -13.34 -19.79
C PRO A 180 -4.51 -14.77 -20.12
N GLU A 181 -5.43 -15.62 -20.58
CA GLU A 181 -5.14 -17.01 -20.95
C GLU A 181 -4.31 -17.14 -22.25
N THR A 182 -4.27 -16.09 -23.09
CA THR A 182 -3.60 -16.11 -24.39
C THR A 182 -2.31 -15.30 -24.45
N MET A 183 -1.87 -14.70 -23.32
CA MET A 183 -0.64 -13.92 -23.28
C MET A 183 0.57 -14.72 -23.78
N LEU A 184 1.28 -14.17 -24.78
CA LEU A 184 2.44 -14.81 -25.40
C LEU A 184 3.76 -14.13 -25.01
N GLU A 185 3.69 -12.85 -24.63
CA GLU A 185 4.85 -12.04 -24.31
C GLU A 185 5.57 -12.58 -23.07
N LYS A 186 6.89 -12.33 -23.05
CA LYS A 186 7.68 -12.53 -21.85
C LYS A 186 7.20 -11.56 -20.77
N ARG A 187 6.96 -12.09 -19.57
CA ARG A 187 6.52 -11.33 -18.39
C ARG A 187 7.70 -11.18 -17.43
N PRO A 188 8.52 -10.11 -17.56
CA PRO A 188 9.68 -9.91 -16.71
C PRO A 188 9.30 -9.68 -15.26
N LEU A 189 10.29 -9.82 -14.37
CA LEU A 189 10.12 -9.67 -12.94
C LEU A 189 10.86 -8.42 -12.47
N THR A 190 10.20 -7.61 -11.64
CA THR A 190 10.80 -6.47 -10.97
C THR A 190 10.89 -6.77 -9.48
N GLN A 191 12.03 -6.47 -8.87
CA GLN A 191 12.28 -6.71 -7.45
C GLN A 191 12.88 -5.49 -6.77
N VAL A 192 12.67 -5.40 -5.47
CA VAL A 192 13.39 -4.50 -4.56
C VAL A 192 14.32 -5.33 -3.68
N ASN A 193 15.48 -4.77 -3.37
CA ASN A 193 16.52 -5.41 -2.56
C ASN A 193 17.38 -4.37 -1.84
N THR A 194 18.48 -4.77 -1.22
CA THR A 194 19.36 -3.86 -0.49
C THR A 194 20.03 -2.77 -1.34
N SER A 195 20.17 -2.98 -2.65
CA SER A 195 20.79 -2.03 -3.58
C SER A 195 19.75 -1.10 -4.24
N SER A 196 18.53 -1.61 -4.45
CA SER A 196 17.38 -0.88 -4.96
C SER A 196 16.22 -1.03 -3.96
N PRO A 197 16.24 -0.27 -2.86
CA PRO A 197 15.26 -0.40 -1.79
C PRO A 197 13.85 0.04 -2.24
N GLY A 198 12.84 -0.53 -1.61
CA GLY A 198 11.44 -0.13 -1.79
C GLY A 198 10.69 -0.26 -0.48
N THR A 199 10.75 0.80 0.32
CA THR A 199 10.31 0.79 1.71
C THR A 199 8.80 0.61 1.80
N GLU A 200 8.05 1.32 0.95
CA GLU A 200 6.58 1.33 0.89
C GLU A 200 6.05 -0.08 0.64
N VAL A 201 6.45 -0.67 -0.49
CA VAL A 201 5.96 -1.96 -0.94
C VAL A 201 6.40 -3.10 -0.02
N ALA A 202 7.61 -3.03 0.55
CA ALA A 202 8.06 -4.01 1.53
C ALA A 202 7.30 -3.88 2.86
N ALA A 203 7.06 -2.67 3.35
CA ALA A 203 6.29 -2.42 4.57
C ALA A 203 4.80 -2.78 4.38
N GLU A 204 4.16 -2.43 3.26
CA GLU A 204 2.78 -2.84 2.98
C GLU A 204 2.66 -4.36 2.85
N THR A 205 3.63 -5.03 2.23
CA THR A 205 3.65 -6.50 2.18
C THR A 205 3.82 -7.10 3.59
N ALA A 206 4.62 -6.47 4.45
CA ALA A 206 4.72 -6.86 5.86
C ALA A 206 3.39 -6.67 6.61
N ALA A 207 2.68 -5.56 6.38
CA ALA A 207 1.36 -5.30 6.94
C ALA A 207 0.34 -6.36 6.50
N ALA A 208 0.30 -6.66 5.20
CA ALA A 208 -0.58 -7.67 4.61
C ALA A 208 -0.39 -9.05 5.25
N MET A 209 0.87 -9.49 5.35
CA MET A 209 1.19 -10.79 5.94
C MET A 209 0.96 -10.83 7.46
N ALA A 210 1.24 -9.74 8.18
CA ALA A 210 0.94 -9.64 9.61
C ALA A 210 -0.58 -9.71 9.86
N ALA A 211 -1.38 -8.93 9.13
CA ALA A 211 -2.84 -8.95 9.23
C ALA A 211 -3.42 -10.32 8.84
N ALA A 212 -2.97 -10.90 7.73
CA ALA A 212 -3.43 -12.22 7.30
C ALA A 212 -3.05 -13.33 8.30
N SER A 213 -1.90 -13.21 8.97
CA SER A 213 -1.50 -14.17 10.00
C SER A 213 -2.51 -14.28 11.13
N LEU A 214 -3.17 -13.16 11.49
CA LEU A 214 -4.24 -13.14 12.49
C LEU A 214 -5.50 -13.86 11.97
N VAL A 215 -5.88 -13.65 10.71
CA VAL A 215 -7.04 -14.31 10.08
C VAL A 215 -6.87 -15.84 10.10
N PHE A 216 -5.70 -16.33 9.73
CA PHE A 216 -5.43 -17.77 9.65
C PHE A 216 -5.00 -18.41 10.97
N LYS A 217 -4.81 -17.64 12.04
CA LYS A 217 -4.23 -18.13 13.31
C LYS A 217 -4.94 -19.36 13.88
N THR A 218 -6.28 -19.39 13.82
CA THR A 218 -7.10 -20.49 14.35
C THR A 218 -7.48 -21.53 13.30
N ILE A 219 -7.27 -21.23 12.02
CA ILE A 219 -7.66 -22.07 10.87
C ILE A 219 -6.48 -22.93 10.43
N ASP A 220 -5.31 -22.31 10.29
CA ASP A 220 -4.05 -22.94 9.93
C ASP A 220 -2.90 -22.20 10.63
N SER A 221 -2.55 -22.69 11.83
CA SER A 221 -1.48 -22.08 12.64
C SER A 221 -0.10 -22.16 11.98
N THR A 222 0.13 -23.17 11.13
CA THR A 222 1.41 -23.34 10.42
C THR A 222 1.55 -22.26 9.35
N TYR A 223 0.50 -22.06 8.56
CA TYR A 223 0.46 -20.99 7.56
C TYR A 223 0.49 -19.60 8.21
N SER A 224 -0.23 -19.40 9.31
CA SER A 224 -0.16 -18.18 10.13
C SER A 224 1.28 -17.88 10.61
N GLY A 225 1.98 -18.89 11.13
CA GLY A 225 3.38 -18.76 11.54
C GLY A 225 4.33 -18.43 10.38
N LEU A 226 4.08 -19.00 9.20
CA LEU A 226 4.83 -18.69 7.98
C LEU A 226 4.63 -17.23 7.56
N LEU A 227 3.38 -16.77 7.47
CA LEU A 227 3.07 -15.37 7.15
C LEU A 227 3.74 -14.41 8.12
N LEU A 228 3.66 -14.68 9.42
CA LEU A 228 4.26 -13.83 10.44
C LEU A 228 5.80 -13.78 10.34
N LYS A 229 6.44 -14.88 9.94
CA LYS A 229 7.89 -14.91 9.68
C LYS A 229 8.25 -13.96 8.54
N HIS A 230 7.59 -14.07 7.39
CA HIS A 230 7.85 -13.19 6.24
C HIS A 230 7.53 -11.73 6.59
N ALA A 231 6.45 -11.47 7.34
CA ALA A 231 6.09 -10.11 7.79
C ALA A 231 7.20 -9.43 8.60
N LYS A 232 7.79 -10.15 9.57
CA LYS A 232 8.88 -9.63 10.39
C LYS A 232 10.13 -9.32 9.56
N GLN A 233 10.51 -10.24 8.68
CA GLN A 233 11.65 -10.09 7.79
C GLN A 233 11.48 -8.88 6.85
N LEU A 234 10.32 -8.74 6.21
CA LEU A 234 10.02 -7.63 5.31
C LEU A 234 9.98 -6.28 6.02
N PHE A 235 9.44 -6.21 7.24
CA PHE A 235 9.50 -4.98 8.02
C PHE A 235 10.94 -4.61 8.42
N THR A 236 11.75 -5.60 8.82
CA THR A 236 13.17 -5.36 9.08
C THR A 236 13.89 -4.87 7.82
N PHE A 237 13.64 -5.48 6.66
CA PHE A 237 14.18 -5.05 5.38
C PHE A 237 13.79 -3.60 5.06
N ALA A 238 12.49 -3.28 5.07
CA ALA A 238 11.96 -1.94 4.80
C ALA A 238 12.54 -0.88 5.75
N ASN A 239 12.57 -1.16 7.06
CA ASN A 239 13.04 -0.19 8.04
C ASN A 239 14.58 -0.04 8.04
N THR A 240 15.33 -1.06 7.59
CA THR A 240 16.81 -1.00 7.54
C THR A 240 17.30 -0.30 6.29
N TYR A 241 16.74 -0.64 5.12
CA TYR A 241 17.12 -0.12 3.82
C TYR A 241 16.07 0.85 3.31
N LYS A 242 16.07 2.06 3.89
CA LYS A 242 15.09 3.10 3.55
C LYS A 242 15.38 3.70 2.18
N GLY A 243 14.33 3.85 1.39
CA GLY A 243 14.34 4.40 0.05
C GLY A 243 13.02 4.09 -0.66
N SER A 244 12.53 5.07 -1.40
CA SER A 244 11.27 4.93 -2.12
C SER A 244 11.44 4.00 -3.31
N TYR A 245 10.53 3.03 -3.46
CA TYR A 245 10.61 2.07 -4.57
C TYR A 245 10.43 2.76 -5.93
N SER A 246 9.64 3.82 -5.98
CA SER A 246 9.38 4.57 -7.21
C SER A 246 10.56 5.45 -7.61
N VAL A 247 11.42 5.83 -6.66
CA VAL A 247 12.71 6.47 -6.94
C VAL A 247 13.76 5.43 -7.38
N SER A 248 13.80 4.28 -6.71
CA SER A 248 14.72 3.18 -7.06
C SER A 248 14.44 2.57 -8.42
N ILE A 249 13.17 2.58 -8.85
CA ILE A 249 12.68 1.96 -10.09
C ILE A 249 11.73 2.96 -10.77
N PRO A 250 12.24 3.98 -11.49
CA PRO A 250 11.44 5.08 -12.04
C PRO A 250 10.29 4.64 -12.95
N GLU A 251 10.38 3.46 -13.57
CA GLU A 251 9.37 2.92 -14.47
C GLU A 251 8.02 2.70 -13.78
N VAL A 252 8.00 2.45 -12.47
CA VAL A 252 6.76 2.23 -11.70
C VAL A 252 5.98 3.52 -11.44
N GLN A 253 6.63 4.70 -11.52
CA GLN A 253 6.01 6.01 -11.24
C GLN A 253 4.84 6.32 -12.18
N THR A 254 4.85 5.77 -13.39
CA THR A 254 3.78 6.02 -14.37
C THR A 254 2.45 5.35 -13.97
N TYR A 255 2.52 4.33 -13.09
CA TYR A 255 1.36 3.51 -12.73
C TYR A 255 1.01 3.68 -11.24
N TYR A 256 1.96 3.38 -10.35
CA TYR A 256 1.76 3.39 -8.90
C TYR A 256 2.86 4.22 -8.22
N ASN A 257 2.90 5.53 -8.47
CA ASN A 257 3.88 6.39 -7.80
C ASN A 257 3.64 6.45 -6.27
N SER A 258 4.72 6.37 -5.50
CA SER A 258 4.68 6.59 -4.04
C SER A 258 4.75 8.08 -3.72
N THR A 259 3.98 8.53 -2.72
CA THR A 259 4.10 9.88 -2.13
C THR A 259 4.99 9.96 -0.89
N GLY A 260 5.35 8.82 -0.29
CA GLY A 260 6.14 8.70 0.94
C GLY A 260 6.21 7.24 1.39
N TYR A 261 7.05 6.94 2.39
CA TYR A 261 7.12 5.58 2.98
C TYR A 261 6.90 5.55 4.50
N GLU A 262 6.81 6.73 5.09
CA GLU A 262 6.70 6.93 6.53
C GLU A 262 5.42 6.32 7.08
N ASP A 263 4.31 6.44 6.34
CA ASP A 263 3.01 5.93 6.73
C ASP A 263 2.90 4.40 6.60
N GLU A 264 3.53 3.77 5.60
CA GLU A 264 3.61 2.30 5.51
C GLU A 264 4.44 1.72 6.64
N LEU A 265 5.51 2.39 7.07
CA LEU A 265 6.29 1.94 8.23
C LEU A 265 5.44 1.97 9.52
N LEU A 266 4.64 3.03 9.73
CA LEU A 266 3.71 3.09 10.86
C LEU A 266 2.62 2.02 10.74
N TRP A 267 2.08 1.83 9.53
CA TRP A 267 1.04 0.85 9.23
C TRP A 267 1.49 -0.58 9.48
N ALA A 268 2.66 -0.96 8.96
CA ALA A 268 3.26 -2.27 9.13
C ALA A 268 3.62 -2.55 10.59
N ALA A 269 4.20 -1.58 11.30
CA ALA A 269 4.47 -1.71 12.73
C ALA A 269 3.18 -1.91 13.54
N SER A 270 2.09 -1.20 13.19
CA SER A 270 0.79 -1.36 13.83
C SER A 270 0.26 -2.78 13.67
N TRP A 271 0.25 -3.32 12.45
CA TRP A 271 -0.19 -4.69 12.19
C TRP A 271 0.70 -5.75 12.83
N LEU A 272 2.02 -5.54 12.85
CA LEU A 272 2.95 -6.42 13.54
C LEU A 272 2.71 -6.42 15.05
N TYR A 273 2.41 -5.27 15.67
CA TYR A 273 2.00 -5.23 17.06
C TYR A 273 0.73 -6.06 17.29
N HIS A 274 -0.31 -5.88 16.48
CA HIS A 274 -1.55 -6.67 16.58
C HIS A 274 -1.30 -8.17 16.41
N ALA A 275 -0.39 -8.57 15.52
CA ALA A 275 -0.09 -9.97 15.24
C ALA A 275 0.77 -10.64 16.33
N THR A 276 1.70 -9.90 16.93
CA THR A 276 2.75 -10.44 17.81
C THR A 276 2.55 -10.13 19.29
N GLY A 277 1.93 -9.01 19.63
CA GLY A 277 1.94 -8.43 20.98
C GLY A 277 3.29 -7.87 21.41
N ASP A 278 4.26 -7.70 20.51
CA ASP A 278 5.59 -7.19 20.82
C ASP A 278 5.57 -5.65 20.91
N TYR A 279 5.81 -5.13 22.13
CA TYR A 279 5.78 -3.69 22.42
C TYR A 279 6.85 -2.89 21.69
N SER A 280 7.90 -3.52 21.15
CA SER A 280 8.86 -2.79 20.31
C SER A 280 8.18 -2.13 19.10
N TYR A 281 7.18 -2.78 18.49
CA TYR A 281 6.38 -2.22 17.40
C TYR A 281 5.41 -1.13 17.87
N LEU A 282 4.80 -1.30 19.05
CA LEU A 282 3.95 -0.25 19.62
C LEU A 282 4.78 1.00 19.92
N LYS A 283 5.92 0.84 20.58
CA LYS A 283 6.87 1.91 20.86
C LYS A 283 7.39 2.58 19.59
N TYR A 284 7.62 1.81 18.53
CA TYR A 284 8.00 2.33 17.22
C TYR A 284 6.95 3.34 16.72
N VAL A 285 5.68 2.94 16.70
CA VAL A 285 4.59 3.74 16.14
C VAL A 285 4.14 4.89 17.06
N THR A 286 4.13 4.72 18.38
CA THR A 286 3.63 5.75 19.31
C THR A 286 4.70 6.71 19.83
N VAL A 287 5.93 6.22 20.06
CA VAL A 287 6.98 6.99 20.78
C VAL A 287 8.09 7.42 19.84
N GLN A 288 8.66 6.50 19.05
CA GLN A 288 9.86 6.77 18.26
C GLN A 288 9.56 7.56 16.98
N HIS A 289 8.56 7.12 16.22
CA HIS A 289 8.31 7.63 14.88
C HIS A 289 6.97 8.34 14.73
N GLY A 290 6.00 8.12 15.63
CA GLY A 290 4.68 8.74 15.54
C GLY A 290 4.72 10.27 15.36
N LYS A 291 5.65 10.97 16.05
CA LYS A 291 5.76 12.44 15.91
C LYS A 291 6.24 12.90 14.54
N ALA A 292 7.12 12.13 13.91
CA ALA A 292 7.67 12.48 12.62
C ALA A 292 6.75 12.05 11.49
N PHE A 293 6.09 10.89 11.62
CA PHE A 293 5.48 10.19 10.50
C PHE A 293 3.95 10.23 10.51
N ALA A 294 3.29 10.41 11.66
CA ALA A 294 1.83 10.23 11.75
C ALA A 294 0.99 11.45 11.32
N ASP A 295 1.66 12.56 11.00
CA ASP A 295 1.07 13.84 10.57
C ASP A 295 -0.17 14.26 11.38
N TRP A 296 -0.02 14.28 12.71
CA TRP A 296 -1.17 14.51 13.59
C TRP A 296 -1.79 15.90 13.38
N GLY A 297 -3.11 15.92 13.20
CA GLY A 297 -3.89 17.16 13.04
C GLY A 297 -4.11 17.56 11.58
N ASN A 298 -3.56 16.83 10.61
CA ASN A 298 -3.80 17.04 9.18
C ASN A 298 -4.51 15.80 8.59
N PRO A 299 -5.85 15.75 8.60
CA PRO A 299 -6.60 14.62 8.04
C PRO A 299 -6.34 14.47 6.53
N THR A 300 -5.93 13.27 6.12
CA THR A 300 -5.68 12.89 4.73
C THR A 300 -6.69 11.83 4.27
N TRP A 301 -6.45 11.21 3.10
CA TRP A 301 -7.33 10.22 2.50
C TRP A 301 -6.69 8.83 2.51
N PHE A 302 -7.46 7.82 2.90
CA PHE A 302 -6.98 6.44 2.94
C PHE A 302 -6.99 5.82 1.54
N SER A 303 -5.85 5.30 1.08
CA SER A 303 -5.68 4.73 -0.25
C SER A 303 -4.58 3.67 -0.26
N TRP A 304 -4.35 3.04 -1.42
CA TRP A 304 -3.19 2.15 -1.63
C TRP A 304 -1.86 2.87 -1.45
N ASP A 305 -1.83 4.20 -1.51
CA ASP A 305 -0.64 5.03 -1.34
C ASP A 305 -0.55 5.61 0.07
N ASN A 306 -1.61 6.22 0.61
CA ASN A 306 -1.57 6.86 1.93
C ASN A 306 -2.34 6.07 3.01
N LYS A 307 -1.64 5.63 4.05
CA LYS A 307 -2.14 4.74 5.12
C LYS A 307 -2.41 5.49 6.42
N LEU A 308 -2.20 6.80 6.49
CA LEU A 308 -2.34 7.57 7.72
C LEU A 308 -3.74 7.47 8.33
N PRO A 309 -4.85 7.66 7.60
CA PRO A 309 -6.17 7.61 8.22
C PRO A 309 -6.52 6.19 8.69
N GLY A 310 -6.11 5.17 7.93
CA GLY A 310 -6.24 3.77 8.33
C GLY A 310 -5.46 3.46 9.60
N THR A 311 -4.21 3.91 9.70
CA THR A 311 -3.34 3.75 10.89
C THR A 311 -3.93 4.45 12.11
N GLN A 312 -4.44 5.68 11.94
CA GLN A 312 -5.06 6.45 13.02
C GLN A 312 -6.29 5.73 13.57
N VAL A 313 -7.17 5.25 12.69
CA VAL A 313 -8.36 4.49 13.08
C VAL A 313 -7.98 3.15 13.71
N LEU A 314 -7.02 2.41 13.16
CA LEU A 314 -6.54 1.15 13.72
C LEU A 314 -5.98 1.33 15.14
N LEU A 315 -5.10 2.31 15.36
CA LEU A 315 -4.50 2.55 16.67
C LEU A 315 -5.47 3.21 17.66
N SER A 316 -6.49 3.94 17.19
CA SER A 316 -7.56 4.43 18.06
C SER A 316 -8.28 3.27 18.77
N ARG A 317 -8.38 2.10 18.12
CA ARG A 317 -8.92 0.87 18.73
C ARG A 317 -8.17 0.48 19.99
N LEU A 318 -6.84 0.50 19.94
CA LEU A 318 -6.00 0.17 21.10
C LEU A 318 -6.18 1.19 22.23
N ASN A 319 -6.38 2.46 21.90
CA ASN A 319 -6.71 3.47 22.90
C ASN A 319 -8.08 3.23 23.55
N ILE A 320 -9.09 2.89 22.74
CA ILE A 320 -10.49 2.72 23.17
C ILE A 320 -10.68 1.46 24.03
N PHE A 321 -10.10 0.34 23.60
CA PHE A 321 -10.28 -0.96 24.28
C PHE A 321 -9.12 -1.36 25.20
N GLY A 322 -8.06 -0.55 25.22
CA GLY A 322 -6.88 -0.71 26.06
C GLY A 322 -5.81 -1.61 25.44
N ALA A 323 -4.59 -1.09 25.35
CA ALA A 323 -3.39 -1.91 25.30
C ALA A 323 -3.04 -2.30 26.75
N LYS A 324 -2.97 -3.61 27.05
CA LYS A 324 -2.47 -4.07 28.36
C LYS A 324 -1.08 -3.49 28.60
N ASP A 325 -0.68 -3.21 29.83
CA ASP A 325 0.71 -2.89 30.21
C ASP A 325 1.43 -1.78 29.39
N ALA A 326 0.70 -0.92 28.68
CA ALA A 326 1.28 0.18 27.91
C ALA A 326 1.78 1.29 28.85
N SER A 327 2.98 1.79 28.59
CA SER A 327 3.57 2.92 29.32
C SER A 327 2.82 4.22 29.09
N ASP A 328 3.00 5.20 29.98
CA ASP A 328 2.40 6.54 29.84
C ASP A 328 2.75 7.20 28.50
N ALA A 329 3.97 7.00 28.01
CA ALA A 329 4.42 7.52 26.73
C ALA A 329 3.68 6.88 25.54
N GLU A 330 3.48 5.56 25.58
CA GLU A 330 2.72 4.84 24.54
C GLU A 330 1.25 5.24 24.57
N ASN A 331 0.64 5.33 25.76
CA ASN A 331 -0.73 5.79 25.93
C ASN A 331 -0.92 7.23 25.42
N SER A 332 0.04 8.13 25.63
CA SER A 332 0.00 9.48 25.07
C SER A 332 0.00 9.48 23.54
N GLY A 333 0.81 8.62 22.91
CA GLY A 333 0.78 8.44 21.45
C GLY A 333 -0.55 7.87 20.95
N LEU A 334 -1.09 6.86 21.62
CA LEU A 334 -2.39 6.27 21.31
C LEU A 334 -3.54 7.28 21.42
N GLN A 335 -3.50 8.18 22.42
CA GLN A 335 -4.48 9.27 22.54
C GLN A 335 -4.41 10.24 21.35
N LYS A 336 -3.22 10.53 20.83
CA LYS A 336 -3.07 11.35 19.63
C LYS A 336 -3.65 10.66 18.40
N TYR A 337 -3.41 9.36 18.22
CA TYR A 337 -4.02 8.59 17.14
C TYR A 337 -5.54 8.59 17.22
N ARG A 338 -6.11 8.42 18.41
CA ARG A 338 -7.56 8.56 18.62
C ARG A 338 -8.05 9.96 18.22
N LYS A 339 -7.40 11.02 18.71
CA LYS A 339 -7.79 12.40 18.39
C LYS A 339 -7.77 12.67 16.88
N THR A 340 -6.73 12.20 16.17
CA THR A 340 -6.67 12.39 14.72
C THR A 340 -7.66 11.49 13.98
N ALA A 341 -7.96 10.29 14.47
CA ALA A 341 -9.05 9.47 13.93
C ALA A 341 -10.41 10.16 14.07
N GLU A 342 -10.68 10.81 15.22
CA GLU A 342 -11.87 11.64 15.42
C GLU A 342 -11.89 12.82 14.43
N ALA A 343 -10.75 13.48 14.20
CA ALA A 343 -10.62 14.55 13.20
C ALA A 343 -10.88 14.06 11.76
N VAL A 344 -10.46 12.84 11.42
CA VAL A 344 -10.84 12.19 10.14
C VAL A 344 -12.35 12.03 10.08
N MET A 345 -12.99 11.47 11.11
CA MET A 345 -14.46 11.32 11.13
C MET A 345 -15.19 12.67 11.00
N CYS A 346 -14.73 13.70 11.71
CA CYS A 346 -15.30 15.03 11.63
C CYS A 346 -15.20 15.63 10.21
N ASN A 347 -14.11 15.39 9.48
CA ASN A 347 -13.99 15.80 8.07
C ASN A 347 -14.96 15.06 7.15
N LEU A 348 -15.31 13.82 7.49
CA LEU A 348 -16.20 12.96 6.72
C LEU A 348 -17.69 13.26 6.94
N LEU A 349 -18.06 14.01 7.97
CA LEU A 349 -19.46 14.35 8.23
C LEU A 349 -19.84 15.64 7.50
N PRO A 350 -20.91 15.67 6.67
CA PRO A 350 -21.25 16.85 5.86
C PRO A 350 -21.74 18.03 6.70
N ASP A 351 -22.42 17.76 7.82
CA ASP A 351 -22.96 18.78 8.72
C ASP A 351 -21.93 19.24 9.78
N SER A 352 -20.70 18.70 9.72
CA SER A 352 -19.62 19.08 10.64
C SER A 352 -19.03 20.45 10.30
N PRO A 353 -18.68 21.29 11.28
CA PRO A 353 -17.96 22.54 11.04
C PRO A 353 -16.61 22.35 10.34
N SER A 354 -15.99 21.17 10.51
CA SER A 354 -14.73 20.77 9.86
C SER A 354 -14.94 19.90 8.62
N ALA A 355 -16.15 19.86 8.07
CA ALA A 355 -16.45 19.09 6.87
C ALA A 355 -15.51 19.47 5.71
N THR A 356 -14.94 18.45 5.08
CA THR A 356 -14.10 18.63 3.89
C THR A 356 -14.90 19.16 2.70
N LYS A 357 -14.24 19.97 1.87
CA LYS A 357 -14.76 20.45 0.57
C LYS A 357 -14.60 19.43 -0.57
N SER A 358 -13.85 18.36 -0.36
CA SER A 358 -13.61 17.30 -1.35
C SER A 358 -14.84 16.40 -1.49
N ARG A 359 -15.91 16.95 -2.07
CA ARG A 359 -17.20 16.29 -2.26
C ARG A 359 -17.89 16.71 -3.55
N THR A 360 -18.75 15.84 -4.07
CA THR A 360 -19.72 16.19 -5.12
C THR A 360 -20.98 16.84 -4.54
N ASP A 361 -21.84 17.39 -5.40
CA ASP A 361 -23.16 17.91 -5.02
C ASP A 361 -24.07 16.84 -4.41
N GLY A 362 -23.99 15.59 -4.88
CA GLY A 362 -24.67 14.43 -4.29
C GLY A 362 -24.03 13.90 -3.00
N GLY A 363 -22.95 14.52 -2.52
CA GLY A 363 -22.40 14.32 -1.18
C GLY A 363 -21.41 13.17 -1.03
N ILE A 364 -20.94 12.56 -2.13
CA ILE A 364 -19.85 11.57 -2.05
C ILE A 364 -18.50 12.24 -1.87
N ILE A 365 -17.58 11.55 -1.19
CA ILE A 365 -16.18 11.97 -1.08
C ILE A 365 -15.51 11.88 -2.46
N TRP A 366 -14.99 13.00 -2.95
CA TRP A 366 -14.36 13.09 -4.26
C TRP A 366 -13.02 13.81 -4.16
N VAL A 367 -11.93 13.09 -4.46
CA VAL A 367 -10.54 13.56 -4.25
C VAL A 367 -9.75 13.59 -5.55
N SER A 368 -9.96 12.62 -6.42
CA SER A 368 -9.25 12.42 -7.68
C SER A 368 -10.25 12.12 -8.79
N GLU A 369 -9.93 12.54 -10.01
CA GLU A 369 -10.69 12.18 -11.22
C GLU A 369 -10.45 10.73 -11.64
N TRP A 370 -9.23 10.22 -11.40
CA TRP A 370 -8.87 8.82 -11.58
C TRP A 370 -9.33 8.05 -10.37
N ASP A 371 -10.16 7.03 -10.61
CA ASP A 371 -10.67 6.15 -9.58
C ASP A 371 -11.30 6.92 -8.39
N SER A 372 -12.28 7.76 -8.71
CA SER A 372 -12.91 8.67 -7.74
C SER A 372 -13.59 7.93 -6.58
N LEU A 373 -14.13 6.74 -6.82
CA LEU A 373 -14.83 5.95 -5.81
C LEU A 373 -13.90 5.30 -4.79
N GLN A 374 -12.58 5.16 -5.05
CA GLN A 374 -11.63 4.67 -4.05
C GLN A 374 -11.81 5.36 -2.71
N HIS A 375 -11.75 6.69 -2.72
CA HIS A 375 -11.82 7.49 -1.51
C HIS A 375 -13.22 7.48 -0.91
N THR A 376 -14.27 7.41 -1.74
CA THR A 376 -15.65 7.21 -1.28
C THR A 376 -15.78 5.94 -0.44
N VAL A 377 -15.38 4.79 -0.97
CA VAL A 377 -15.55 3.50 -0.26
C VAL A 377 -14.55 3.34 0.88
N ALA A 378 -13.34 3.87 0.77
CA ALA A 378 -12.34 3.85 1.84
C ALA A 378 -12.80 4.68 3.06
N SER A 379 -13.25 5.91 2.83
CA SER A 379 -13.78 6.77 3.89
C SER A 379 -15.03 6.19 4.54
N ALA A 380 -15.94 5.63 3.73
CA ALA A 380 -17.13 4.96 4.26
C ALA A 380 -16.78 3.74 5.11
N PHE A 381 -15.83 2.91 4.68
CA PHE A 381 -15.35 1.76 5.44
C PHE A 381 -14.79 2.18 6.81
N LEU A 382 -13.91 3.18 6.84
CA LEU A 382 -13.37 3.71 8.10
C LEU A 382 -14.46 4.29 9.00
N ALA A 383 -15.46 4.97 8.43
CA ALA A 383 -16.59 5.52 9.17
C ALA A 383 -17.47 4.42 9.82
N VAL A 384 -17.83 3.35 9.10
CA VAL A 384 -18.59 2.23 9.70
C VAL A 384 -17.81 1.62 10.86
N LEU A 385 -16.52 1.37 10.64
CA LEU A 385 -15.65 0.73 11.61
C LEU A 385 -15.45 1.58 12.86
N TYR A 386 -15.24 2.89 12.70
CA TYR A 386 -15.13 3.81 13.84
C TYR A 386 -16.46 3.96 14.60
N SER A 387 -17.60 4.03 13.89
CA SER A 387 -18.93 3.98 14.51
C SER A 387 -19.08 2.74 15.39
N ASP A 388 -18.68 1.56 14.89
CA ASP A 388 -18.81 0.32 15.64
C ASP A 388 -17.85 0.26 16.85
N TYR A 389 -16.68 0.90 16.77
CA TYR A 389 -15.82 1.10 17.95
C TYR A 389 -16.50 1.99 19.00
N MET A 390 -17.16 3.07 18.58
CA MET A 390 -17.88 3.93 19.51
C MET A 390 -19.06 3.20 20.16
N LEU A 391 -19.85 2.44 19.39
CA LEU A 391 -20.96 1.64 19.93
C LEU A 391 -20.48 0.61 20.94
N THR A 392 -19.40 -0.11 20.62
CA THR A 392 -18.86 -1.19 21.47
C THR A 392 -18.24 -0.62 22.75
N SER A 393 -17.58 0.54 22.67
CA SER A 393 -17.00 1.23 23.82
C SER A 393 -17.98 2.11 24.60
N GLN A 394 -19.24 2.21 24.15
CA GLN A 394 -20.26 3.10 24.71
C GLN A 394 -19.85 4.58 24.68
N THR A 395 -19.03 4.97 23.69
CA THR A 395 -18.72 6.38 23.42
C THR A 395 -19.97 7.03 22.81
N ALA A 396 -20.58 7.95 23.55
CA ALA A 396 -21.88 8.53 23.18
C ALA A 396 -21.81 9.42 21.93
N ALA A 397 -20.73 10.20 21.78
CA ALA A 397 -20.51 11.09 20.66
C ALA A 397 -19.03 11.51 20.55
N ILE A 398 -18.65 12.01 19.38
CA ILE A 398 -17.40 12.77 19.16
C ILE A 398 -17.72 14.28 19.08
N ASP A 399 -16.75 15.11 19.43
CA ASP A 399 -16.82 16.57 19.32
C ASP A 399 -16.06 17.04 18.08
N CYS A 400 -16.76 17.79 17.21
CA CYS A 400 -16.23 18.35 15.98
C CYS A 400 -16.41 19.87 16.01
N ASP A 401 -15.45 20.57 16.62
CA ASP A 401 -15.42 22.03 16.75
C ASP A 401 -16.69 22.63 17.37
N GLY A 402 -17.20 21.99 18.44
CA GLY A 402 -18.37 22.43 19.20
C GLY A 402 -19.69 21.73 18.85
N ASP A 403 -19.74 21.04 17.71
CA ASP A 403 -20.87 20.19 17.34
C ASP A 403 -20.61 18.73 17.72
N SER A 404 -21.66 18.04 18.19
CA SER A 404 -21.55 16.67 18.71
C SER A 404 -22.22 15.67 17.77
N PHE A 405 -21.48 14.62 17.39
CA PHE A 405 -21.94 13.61 16.44
C PHE A 405 -21.96 12.22 17.05
N THR A 406 -23.09 11.53 16.93
CA THR A 406 -23.29 10.19 17.50
C THR A 406 -22.73 9.10 16.58
N PRO A 407 -22.51 7.86 17.07
CA PRO A 407 -22.15 6.73 16.21
C PRO A 407 -23.13 6.53 15.05
N LEU A 408 -24.41 6.79 15.28
CA LEU A 408 -25.44 6.68 14.25
C LEU A 408 -25.25 7.70 13.13
N ASP A 409 -24.75 8.90 13.41
CA ASP A 409 -24.53 9.93 12.39
C ASP A 409 -23.33 9.55 11.49
N ILE A 410 -22.26 9.02 12.09
CA ILE A 410 -21.12 8.45 11.35
C ILE A 410 -21.57 7.26 10.49
N ARG A 411 -22.39 6.36 11.04
CA ARG A 411 -22.91 5.21 10.29
C ARG A 411 -23.87 5.62 9.17
N LYS A 412 -24.67 6.68 9.35
CA LYS A 412 -25.53 7.26 8.30
C LYS A 412 -24.70 7.81 7.15
N PHE A 413 -23.59 8.50 7.43
CA PHE A 413 -22.65 8.93 6.39
C PHE A 413 -22.14 7.73 5.58
N ALA A 414 -21.63 6.69 6.25
CA ALA A 414 -21.14 5.52 5.53
C ALA A 414 -22.24 4.81 4.71
N THR A 415 -23.46 4.77 5.25
CA THR A 415 -24.66 4.25 4.57
C THR A 415 -24.98 5.07 3.31
N SER A 416 -24.85 6.40 3.36
CA SER A 416 -25.10 7.26 2.19
C SER A 416 -24.10 7.00 1.07
N GLN A 417 -22.82 6.81 1.40
CA GLN A 417 -21.79 6.46 0.42
C GLN A 417 -22.05 5.08 -0.21
N ALA A 418 -22.36 4.07 0.60
CA ALA A 418 -22.71 2.73 0.10
C ALA A 418 -23.95 2.78 -0.80
N ASP A 419 -24.98 3.52 -0.38
CA ASP A 419 -26.22 3.64 -1.13
C ASP A 419 -26.02 4.38 -2.46
N TYR A 420 -25.16 5.40 -2.50
CA TYR A 420 -24.77 6.08 -3.73
C TYR A 420 -24.10 5.11 -4.70
N VAL A 421 -23.12 4.34 -4.24
CA VAL A 421 -22.43 3.30 -5.05
C VAL A 421 -23.43 2.28 -5.59
N LEU A 422 -24.45 1.91 -4.81
CA LEU A 422 -25.46 0.92 -5.18
C LEU A 422 -26.65 1.50 -5.99
N GLY A 423 -26.61 2.78 -6.37
CA GLY A 423 -27.55 3.37 -7.32
C GLY A 423 -28.40 4.53 -6.80
N ASN A 424 -28.26 4.94 -5.55
CA ASN A 424 -28.88 6.17 -5.03
C ASN A 424 -28.06 7.40 -5.41
N ASN A 425 -27.88 7.60 -6.71
CA ASN A 425 -27.14 8.71 -7.30
C ASN A 425 -27.99 9.38 -8.40
N PRO A 426 -27.58 10.54 -8.95
CA PRO A 426 -28.33 11.24 -9.99
C PRO A 426 -28.61 10.38 -11.23
N MET A 427 -27.71 9.43 -11.55
CA MET A 427 -27.83 8.56 -12.72
C MET A 427 -28.73 7.33 -12.52
N LYS A 428 -29.20 7.10 -11.29
CA LYS A 428 -29.98 5.93 -10.87
C LYS A 428 -29.36 4.61 -11.34
N MET A 429 -28.05 4.50 -11.17
CA MET A 429 -27.21 3.43 -11.71
C MET A 429 -26.24 2.93 -10.66
N SER A 430 -26.17 1.62 -10.45
CA SER A 430 -25.15 1.01 -9.59
C SER A 430 -23.77 1.14 -10.24
N TYR A 431 -22.75 1.51 -9.48
CA TYR A 431 -21.34 1.43 -9.90
C TYR A 431 -20.70 0.07 -9.56
N LEU A 432 -21.42 -0.79 -8.83
CA LEU A 432 -21.05 -2.20 -8.63
C LEU A 432 -21.63 -3.04 -9.77
N VAL A 433 -20.76 -3.61 -10.61
CA VAL A 433 -21.15 -4.37 -11.80
C VAL A 433 -21.95 -5.63 -11.43
N GLY A 434 -23.11 -5.80 -12.08
CA GLY A 434 -24.04 -6.90 -11.82
C GLY A 434 -25.04 -6.65 -10.68
N TYR A 435 -24.95 -5.51 -9.98
CA TYR A 435 -25.91 -5.15 -8.93
C TYR A 435 -27.00 -4.21 -9.46
N GLY A 436 -28.26 -4.47 -9.09
CA GLY A 436 -29.41 -3.67 -9.53
C GLY A 436 -29.78 -3.89 -11.00
N SER A 437 -30.73 -3.10 -11.51
CA SER A 437 -31.22 -3.20 -12.90
C SER A 437 -30.42 -2.39 -13.92
N LYS A 438 -29.55 -1.49 -13.46
CA LYS A 438 -28.73 -0.60 -14.30
C LYS A 438 -27.34 -0.48 -13.67
N TYR A 439 -26.31 -0.93 -14.38
CA TYR A 439 -24.91 -0.94 -13.97
C TYR A 439 -24.00 -0.86 -15.22
N PRO A 440 -22.69 -0.54 -15.08
CA PRO A 440 -21.76 -0.40 -16.20
C PRO A 440 -21.68 -1.67 -17.04
N GLN A 441 -21.79 -1.52 -18.36
CA GLN A 441 -21.67 -2.61 -19.32
C GLN A 441 -20.40 -2.53 -20.18
N TYR A 442 -19.70 -1.38 -20.16
CA TYR A 442 -18.54 -1.11 -21.01
C TYR A 442 -17.29 -0.85 -20.17
N ILE A 443 -17.05 -1.66 -19.15
CA ILE A 443 -15.90 -1.45 -18.24
C ILE A 443 -14.56 -1.70 -18.95
N HIS A 444 -13.54 -0.93 -18.58
CA HIS A 444 -12.16 -1.05 -19.07
C HIS A 444 -11.50 -2.29 -18.47
N HIS A 445 -11.83 -3.47 -18.98
CA HIS A 445 -11.29 -4.73 -18.48
C HIS A 445 -11.12 -5.75 -19.61
N ARG A 446 -9.87 -6.12 -19.90
CA ARG A 446 -9.49 -6.95 -21.05
C ARG A 446 -10.25 -8.27 -21.11
N GLY A 447 -10.16 -9.09 -20.07
CA GLY A 447 -10.86 -10.38 -19.99
C GLY A 447 -12.38 -10.28 -20.04
N ALA A 448 -12.96 -9.13 -19.67
CA ALA A 448 -14.41 -8.93 -19.71
C ALA A 448 -14.88 -8.52 -21.11
N SER A 449 -14.07 -7.72 -21.80
CA SER A 449 -14.37 -7.16 -23.13
C SER A 449 -14.22 -8.15 -24.29
N ILE A 450 -13.48 -9.25 -24.11
CA ILE A 450 -13.16 -10.21 -25.17
C ILE A 450 -13.97 -11.50 -24.96
N PRO A 451 -14.65 -12.05 -26.00
CA PRO A 451 -15.43 -13.29 -25.86
C PRO A 451 -14.65 -14.48 -25.30
N ALA A 452 -15.39 -15.37 -24.60
CA ALA A 452 -14.86 -16.52 -23.87
C ALA A 452 -14.04 -17.50 -24.74
N ASP A 453 -14.28 -17.52 -26.04
CA ASP A 453 -13.73 -18.43 -27.04
C ASP A 453 -12.79 -17.75 -28.04
N ALA A 454 -12.60 -16.44 -27.92
CA ALA A 454 -11.77 -15.67 -28.84
C ALA A 454 -10.28 -15.76 -28.46
N ASP A 455 -9.45 -16.15 -29.43
CA ASP A 455 -8.00 -15.97 -29.40
C ASP A 455 -7.66 -14.71 -30.22
N THR A 456 -7.11 -13.71 -29.55
CA THR A 456 -6.79 -12.41 -30.18
C THR A 456 -5.30 -12.18 -30.33
N GLY A 457 -4.46 -12.91 -29.59
CA GLY A 457 -3.12 -12.43 -29.19
C GLY A 457 -3.13 -10.95 -28.79
N CYS A 458 -1.99 -10.27 -28.92
CA CYS A 458 -1.82 -8.83 -28.66
C CYS A 458 -2.55 -7.87 -29.63
N ASN A 459 -3.53 -8.32 -30.44
CA ASN A 459 -4.21 -7.50 -31.46
C ASN A 459 -5.72 -7.30 -31.21
N GLY A 460 -6.22 -7.53 -29.98
CA GLY A 460 -7.64 -7.48 -29.65
C GLY A 460 -8.27 -6.09 -29.48
N PHE A 461 -7.61 -5.00 -29.91
CA PHE A 461 -8.11 -3.62 -29.75
C PHE A 461 -9.48 -3.35 -30.40
N LYS A 462 -9.91 -4.19 -31.35
CA LYS A 462 -11.29 -4.15 -31.87
C LYS A 462 -12.35 -4.32 -30.76
N TRP A 463 -12.01 -5.05 -29.69
CA TRP A 463 -12.87 -5.23 -28.53
C TRP A 463 -12.79 -4.05 -27.57
N LEU A 464 -11.65 -3.35 -27.51
CA LEU A 464 -11.57 -2.06 -26.80
C LEU A 464 -12.56 -1.06 -27.42
N SER A 465 -12.53 -0.90 -28.74
CA SER A 465 -13.35 0.07 -29.50
C SER A 465 -14.76 -0.41 -29.87
N SER A 466 -15.14 -1.63 -29.48
CA SER A 466 -16.47 -2.18 -29.79
C SER A 466 -17.60 -1.36 -29.15
N THR A 467 -18.65 -1.10 -29.92
CA THR A 467 -19.90 -0.47 -29.47
C THR A 467 -20.84 -1.44 -28.75
N GLU A 468 -20.55 -2.74 -28.79
CA GLU A 468 -21.28 -3.75 -28.05
C GLU A 468 -20.82 -3.82 -26.58
N PRO A 469 -21.73 -4.14 -25.64
CA PRO A 469 -21.37 -4.30 -24.23
C PRO A 469 -20.34 -5.42 -24.06
N ASN A 470 -19.63 -5.40 -22.92
CA ASN A 470 -18.68 -6.46 -22.59
C ASN A 470 -19.37 -7.84 -22.66
N PRO A 471 -18.87 -8.78 -23.48
CA PRO A 471 -19.50 -10.10 -23.65
C PRO A 471 -19.47 -10.91 -22.35
N ASN A 472 -18.50 -10.65 -21.46
CA ASN A 472 -18.44 -11.26 -20.14
C ASN A 472 -18.67 -10.21 -19.06
N VAL A 473 -19.56 -10.52 -18.11
CA VAL A 473 -19.82 -9.64 -16.96
C VAL A 473 -18.75 -9.89 -15.89
N ALA A 474 -17.95 -8.87 -15.59
CA ALA A 474 -17.06 -8.86 -14.42
C ALA A 474 -17.86 -8.61 -13.15
N VAL A 475 -18.59 -9.64 -12.71
CA VAL A 475 -19.51 -9.56 -11.57
C VAL A 475 -18.77 -9.08 -10.33
N GLY A 476 -19.34 -8.07 -9.65
CA GLY A 476 -18.78 -7.52 -8.43
C GLY A 476 -17.70 -6.47 -8.62
N ALA A 477 -17.29 -6.18 -9.86
CA ALA A 477 -16.31 -5.13 -10.13
C ALA A 477 -16.87 -3.76 -9.69
N LEU A 478 -16.12 -3.05 -8.85
CA LEU A 478 -16.39 -1.64 -8.56
C LEU A 478 -15.57 -0.79 -9.53
N VAL A 479 -16.26 -0.09 -10.44
CA VAL A 479 -15.61 0.82 -11.40
C VAL A 479 -15.06 2.07 -10.70
N GLY A 480 -14.13 2.77 -11.35
CA GLY A 480 -13.53 4.01 -10.83
C GLY A 480 -14.55 5.09 -10.44
N GLY A 481 -15.67 5.21 -11.19
CA GLY A 481 -16.83 6.01 -10.79
C GLY A 481 -16.95 7.40 -11.46
N PRO A 482 -17.84 8.26 -10.95
CA PRO A 482 -18.22 9.48 -11.65
C PRO A 482 -17.17 10.60 -11.54
N PHE A 483 -17.23 11.54 -12.48
CA PHE A 483 -16.50 12.81 -12.37
C PHE A 483 -17.14 13.71 -11.31
N LEU A 484 -16.49 14.84 -10.99
CA LEU A 484 -16.95 15.76 -9.95
C LEU A 484 -18.39 16.26 -10.16
N ASN A 485 -18.81 16.44 -11.41
CA ASN A 485 -20.17 16.83 -11.80
C ASN A 485 -21.18 15.66 -11.78
N GLU A 486 -20.81 14.52 -11.21
CA GLU A 486 -21.63 13.32 -11.06
C GLU A 486 -22.06 12.68 -12.40
N THR A 487 -21.33 12.99 -13.47
CA THR A 487 -21.48 12.30 -14.75
C THR A 487 -20.59 11.07 -14.82
N TYR A 488 -21.12 9.99 -15.40
CA TYR A 488 -20.41 8.75 -15.68
C TYR A 488 -20.61 8.38 -17.14
N ILE A 489 -19.52 8.28 -17.89
CA ILE A 489 -19.55 7.88 -19.30
C ILE A 489 -19.14 6.42 -19.37
N ASP A 490 -20.14 5.54 -19.55
CA ASP A 490 -19.95 4.09 -19.67
C ASP A 490 -19.29 3.75 -21.01
N SER A 491 -17.97 3.88 -21.05
CA SER A 491 -17.15 3.68 -22.24
C SER A 491 -15.88 2.93 -21.86
N ARG A 492 -15.56 1.90 -22.64
CA ARG A 492 -14.40 1.03 -22.39
C ARG A 492 -13.08 1.76 -22.51
N ASN A 493 -13.02 2.83 -23.32
CA ASN A 493 -11.81 3.64 -23.47
C ASN A 493 -11.68 4.73 -22.40
N ASN A 494 -12.64 4.84 -21.47
CA ASN A 494 -12.61 5.77 -20.35
C ASN A 494 -12.12 5.03 -19.09
N SER A 495 -10.82 4.78 -19.00
CA SER A 495 -10.23 4.07 -17.86
C SER A 495 -10.40 4.83 -16.54
N MET A 496 -10.35 6.16 -16.55
CA MET A 496 -10.57 7.02 -15.37
C MET A 496 -11.81 6.64 -14.57
N GLN A 497 -12.93 6.41 -15.26
CA GLN A 497 -14.22 6.09 -14.66
C GLN A 497 -14.56 4.60 -14.70
N GLY A 498 -14.20 3.92 -15.80
CA GLY A 498 -14.68 2.58 -16.13
C GLY A 498 -13.73 1.44 -15.76
N GLU A 499 -12.53 1.73 -15.25
CA GLU A 499 -11.57 0.70 -14.83
C GLU A 499 -11.84 0.26 -13.38
N PRO A 500 -12.04 -1.05 -13.13
CA PRO A 500 -12.15 -1.58 -11.78
C PRO A 500 -10.80 -2.00 -11.22
N THR A 501 -10.63 -1.88 -9.91
CA THR A 501 -9.37 -2.22 -9.22
C THR A 501 -9.60 -3.19 -8.04
N THR A 502 -8.57 -3.96 -7.72
CA THR A 502 -8.63 -4.95 -6.62
C THR A 502 -8.80 -4.30 -5.24
N TYR A 503 -8.13 -3.18 -4.97
CA TYR A 503 -8.18 -2.49 -3.68
C TYR A 503 -9.54 -1.81 -3.42
N ASN A 504 -10.17 -1.24 -4.44
CA ASN A 504 -11.55 -0.75 -4.33
C ASN A 504 -12.53 -1.84 -3.95
N SER A 505 -12.32 -3.01 -4.54
CA SER A 505 -13.15 -4.18 -4.24
C SER A 505 -12.94 -4.67 -2.81
N ALA A 506 -11.72 -4.57 -2.26
CA ALA A 506 -11.49 -4.84 -0.83
C ALA A 506 -12.23 -3.84 0.08
N PHE A 507 -12.23 -2.55 -0.26
CA PHE A 507 -12.97 -1.54 0.49
C PHE A 507 -14.48 -1.73 0.45
N VAL A 508 -15.05 -1.99 -0.72
CA VAL A 508 -16.50 -2.19 -0.83
C VAL A 508 -16.93 -3.46 -0.11
N VAL A 509 -16.12 -4.52 -0.13
CA VAL A 509 -16.33 -5.73 0.70
C VAL A 509 -16.30 -5.38 2.18
N GLY A 510 -15.35 -4.55 2.63
CA GLY A 510 -15.30 -4.01 3.99
C GLY A 510 -16.55 -3.25 4.41
N LEU A 511 -16.91 -2.24 3.62
CA LEU A 511 -18.07 -1.39 3.84
C LEU A 511 -19.37 -2.21 3.91
N LEU A 512 -19.61 -3.07 2.92
CA LEU A 512 -20.84 -3.87 2.85
C LEU A 512 -20.89 -4.89 4.00
N SER A 513 -19.76 -5.45 4.41
CA SER A 513 -19.71 -6.38 5.55
C SER A 513 -20.02 -5.68 6.88
N GLY A 514 -19.63 -4.42 7.04
CA GLY A 514 -20.02 -3.63 8.20
C GLY A 514 -21.50 -3.26 8.20
N LEU A 515 -22.13 -3.11 7.03
CA LEU A 515 -23.55 -2.72 6.89
C LEU A 515 -24.53 -3.90 6.78
N VAL A 516 -24.06 -5.11 6.46
CA VAL A 516 -24.93 -6.27 6.17
C VAL A 516 -25.77 -6.74 7.34
N THR A 517 -25.40 -6.37 8.57
CA THR A 517 -26.23 -6.65 9.75
C THR A 517 -26.53 -5.38 10.51
N THR A 518 -27.73 -5.33 11.09
CA THR A 518 -28.09 -4.29 12.07
C THR A 518 -27.23 -4.48 13.33
N SER A 519 -26.51 -3.44 13.76
CA SER A 519 -25.67 -3.52 14.96
C SER A 519 -26.53 -3.87 16.18
N SER A 520 -26.25 -5.00 16.82
CA SER A 520 -27.02 -5.57 17.93
C SER A 520 -26.68 -4.94 19.29
N VAL A 521 -26.32 -3.66 19.33
CA VAL A 521 -26.26 -2.90 20.59
C VAL A 521 -27.65 -2.35 20.85
N SER A 522 -28.41 -3.13 21.61
CA SER A 522 -29.82 -2.89 21.94
C SER A 522 -30.06 -1.47 22.42
N GLY A 523 -30.71 -0.66 21.58
CA GLY A 523 -31.48 0.47 22.07
C GLY A 523 -32.45 -0.03 23.14
N LYS A 524 -32.45 0.61 24.31
CA LYS A 524 -33.47 0.39 25.33
C LYS A 524 -34.85 0.42 24.66
N ARG A 525 -35.57 -0.70 24.76
CA ARG A 525 -36.94 -0.85 24.27
C ARG A 525 -37.81 0.30 24.79
N VAL A 526 -38.34 1.10 23.87
CA VAL A 526 -39.62 1.78 24.11
C VAL A 526 -40.68 0.68 24.07
N GLY A 527 -41.37 0.49 25.19
CA GLY A 527 -42.28 -0.62 25.38
C GLY A 527 -43.49 -0.56 24.45
N VAL A 528 -43.72 -1.66 23.73
CA VAL A 528 -45.05 -2.03 23.26
C VAL A 528 -45.26 -3.50 23.60
N LEU A 529 -46.28 -3.75 24.42
CA LEU A 529 -46.80 -5.05 24.78
C LEU A 529 -47.34 -5.77 23.53
N GLN A 530 -46.94 -7.01 23.27
CA GLN A 530 -47.90 -8.09 23.00
C GLN A 530 -47.30 -9.50 23.02
N ALA A 531 -48.20 -10.45 23.25
CA ALA A 531 -48.04 -11.78 23.80
C ALA A 531 -47.54 -12.86 22.82
N GLY A 532 -46.91 -13.89 23.40
CA GLY A 532 -47.27 -15.28 23.11
C GLY A 532 -46.30 -16.11 22.28
N GLY A 533 -45.91 -17.27 22.81
CA GLY A 533 -45.52 -18.43 21.99
C GLY A 533 -44.06 -18.88 22.15
N SER A 534 -43.84 -19.81 23.09
CA SER A 534 -42.63 -20.61 23.23
C SER A 534 -42.60 -21.71 22.17
N GLU A 535 -41.45 -21.98 21.55
CA GLU A 535 -41.03 -23.35 21.25
C GLU A 535 -39.51 -23.48 21.07
N ASN A 536 -38.95 -24.43 21.82
CA ASN A 536 -37.56 -24.84 21.90
C ASN A 536 -37.27 -25.90 20.83
N THR A 537 -36.19 -25.78 20.06
CA THR A 537 -35.47 -26.97 19.56
C THR A 537 -33.96 -26.72 19.51
N SER A 538 -33.29 -27.38 20.46
CA SER A 538 -31.85 -27.62 20.50
C SER A 538 -31.47 -28.68 19.46
N PHE A 539 -30.40 -28.46 18.70
CA PHE A 539 -29.67 -29.56 18.08
C PHE A 539 -28.16 -29.36 18.22
N ARG A 540 -27.57 -30.30 18.95
CA ARG A 540 -26.16 -30.42 19.31
C ARG A 540 -25.56 -31.50 18.42
N SER A 541 -24.49 -31.22 17.68
CA SER A 541 -23.67 -32.29 17.07
C SER A 541 -22.22 -32.21 17.54
N ARG A 542 -21.74 -33.35 18.03
CA ARG A 542 -20.43 -33.65 18.60
C ARG A 542 -19.73 -34.56 17.59
N THR A 543 -18.50 -34.28 17.20
CA THR A 543 -17.55 -35.29 16.68
C THR A 543 -16.13 -34.74 16.89
N THR A 544 -15.44 -35.07 17.99
CA THR A 544 -14.57 -36.24 18.25
C THR A 544 -13.36 -36.35 17.31
N VAL A 545 -12.22 -35.92 17.88
CA VAL A 545 -10.84 -36.03 17.39
C VAL A 545 -10.35 -37.49 17.49
N ARG A 546 -9.54 -37.94 16.52
CA ARG A 546 -8.63 -39.08 16.67
C ARG A 546 -7.21 -38.68 16.23
N ASN A 547 -6.30 -38.73 17.19
CA ASN A 547 -4.85 -38.71 17.00
C ASN A 547 -4.35 -40.04 16.43
N VAL A 548 -3.32 -40.00 15.58
CA VAL A 548 -2.36 -41.09 15.40
C VAL A 548 -0.96 -40.49 15.32
N ASN A 549 -0.09 -40.92 16.22
CA ASN A 549 1.35 -40.67 16.25
C ASN A 549 2.12 -41.80 15.55
N ASN A 550 3.27 -41.46 14.96
CA ASN A 550 4.56 -42.20 14.89
C ASN A 550 5.25 -41.85 13.55
N ALA A 551 6.58 -41.81 13.40
CA ALA A 551 7.73 -41.76 14.30
C ALA A 551 8.99 -41.57 13.41
N THR A 552 9.99 -40.88 13.95
CA THR A 552 11.46 -41.09 13.85
C THR A 552 12.22 -41.21 12.51
N GLY A 553 13.32 -40.46 12.40
CA GLY A 553 14.48 -40.72 11.53
C GLY A 553 15.58 -39.65 11.63
N THR A 554 16.77 -40.05 12.07
CA THR A 554 17.94 -39.27 12.56
C THR A 554 19.11 -39.09 11.56
N LYS A 555 19.94 -38.03 11.80
CA LYS A 555 21.43 -37.89 11.59
C LYS A 555 21.93 -37.75 10.13
N GLU A 556 23.06 -37.12 9.76
CA GLU A 556 24.19 -36.41 10.39
C GLU A 556 25.00 -35.68 9.26
N ARG A 557 25.73 -34.60 9.63
CA ARG A 557 27.00 -34.00 9.11
C ARG A 557 27.53 -34.28 7.68
N GLU A 558 28.04 -33.23 7.01
CA GLU A 558 29.50 -32.91 6.92
C GLU A 558 29.79 -31.63 6.09
N GLN A 559 30.84 -30.91 6.49
CA GLN A 559 31.51 -29.79 5.80
C GLN A 559 32.56 -30.33 4.80
N LYS A 560 32.82 -29.61 3.70
CA LYS A 560 34.20 -29.29 3.27
C LYS A 560 34.32 -28.19 2.21
N GLU A 561 35.47 -27.53 2.29
CA GLU A 561 35.96 -26.33 1.61
C GLU A 561 36.35 -26.52 0.12
N ASP A 562 36.39 -25.39 -0.59
CA ASP A 562 37.58 -24.75 -1.18
C ASP A 562 37.66 -24.52 -2.71
N LYS A 563 38.07 -23.27 -3.03
CA LYS A 563 38.87 -22.75 -4.17
C LYS A 563 38.34 -22.68 -5.62
N ARG A 564 38.00 -21.43 -5.99
CA ARG A 564 38.69 -20.52 -6.96
C ARG A 564 39.11 -21.08 -8.34
N TYR A 565 38.60 -20.48 -9.41
CA TYR A 565 39.40 -20.09 -10.59
C TYR A 565 38.76 -18.90 -11.36
N ASN A 566 39.60 -17.93 -11.71
CA ASN A 566 39.33 -16.81 -12.62
C ASN A 566 39.24 -17.30 -14.08
N SER A 567 38.42 -16.64 -14.90
CA SER A 567 38.75 -16.44 -16.32
C SER A 567 38.12 -15.15 -16.86
N PHE A 568 39.01 -14.31 -17.39
CA PHE A 568 38.73 -13.15 -18.24
C PHE A 568 38.08 -13.59 -19.57
N SER A 569 37.27 -12.71 -20.16
CA SER A 569 37.26 -12.49 -21.62
C SER A 569 36.73 -11.09 -21.96
N GLU A 570 37.51 -10.38 -22.77
CA GLU A 570 37.24 -9.08 -23.41
C GLU A 570 36.29 -9.22 -24.61
N LEU A 571 35.52 -8.17 -24.95
CA LEU A 571 35.24 -7.65 -26.31
C LEU A 571 34.27 -6.44 -26.18
N ARG A 572 34.70 -5.17 -26.26
CA ARG A 572 35.07 -4.30 -27.40
C ARG A 572 33.90 -3.70 -28.24
N VAL A 573 33.84 -2.34 -28.17
CA VAL A 573 33.50 -1.31 -29.19
C VAL A 573 32.00 -1.09 -29.44
N SER A 574 31.43 0.12 -29.28
CA SER A 574 31.61 1.24 -30.22
C SER A 574 31.16 2.62 -29.67
N ASP A 575 31.92 3.64 -30.05
CA ASP A 575 31.80 5.08 -29.76
C ASP A 575 30.59 5.79 -30.42
N GLY A 576 30.25 6.98 -29.89
CA GLY A 576 29.50 8.00 -30.63
C GLY A 576 29.24 9.32 -29.89
N CYS A 577 29.99 10.36 -30.25
CA CYS A 577 29.83 11.81 -30.00
C CYS A 577 30.22 12.40 -28.63
N GLY A 578 31.44 12.94 -28.58
CA GLY A 578 31.91 13.85 -27.53
C GLY A 578 31.97 15.32 -27.96
N ASN A 579 32.27 16.19 -26.99
CA ASN A 579 33.33 17.21 -27.05
C ASN A 579 33.36 18.01 -25.74
N GLY A 580 34.53 18.12 -25.12
CA GLY A 580 34.77 18.98 -23.95
C GLY A 580 36.26 19.12 -23.66
N GLY A 581 36.79 20.33 -23.83
CA GLY A 581 38.22 20.64 -23.87
C GLY A 581 39.02 20.35 -22.59
N ARG A 582 40.27 19.98 -22.79
CA ARG A 582 41.26 19.60 -21.77
C ARG A 582 42.00 20.84 -21.25
N PHE A 583 41.79 21.24 -19.99
CA PHE A 583 42.73 22.08 -19.26
C PHE A 583 43.73 21.20 -18.51
N ARG A 584 45.02 21.42 -18.74
CA ARG A 584 46.14 20.68 -18.14
C ARG A 584 46.71 21.52 -17.00
N VAL A 585 46.54 21.10 -15.75
CA VAL A 585 47.32 21.61 -14.62
C VAL A 585 48.40 20.57 -14.32
N SER A 586 49.65 20.95 -14.57
CA SER A 586 50.84 20.18 -14.24
C SER A 586 51.27 20.46 -12.80
N VAL A 587 51.35 19.43 -11.96
CA VAL A 587 52.06 19.47 -10.68
C VAL A 587 53.34 18.65 -10.84
N THR A 588 54.47 19.33 -10.68
CA THR A 588 55.84 18.79 -10.68
C THR A 588 56.12 18.00 -9.40
N GLU A 589 56.50 16.72 -9.53
CA GLU A 589 57.12 15.95 -8.46
C GLU A 589 58.57 16.43 -8.22
N VAL A 590 58.89 16.82 -6.99
CA VAL A 590 60.27 17.04 -6.53
C VAL A 590 60.78 15.73 -5.93
N SER A 591 61.61 15.02 -6.71
CA SER A 591 62.36 13.84 -6.27
C SER A 591 63.61 14.28 -5.49
N ALA A 592 63.66 14.04 -4.18
CA ALA A 592 64.89 14.14 -3.39
C ALA A 592 65.63 12.79 -3.40
N LYS A 593 66.77 12.77 -4.11
CA LYS A 593 67.72 11.66 -4.21
C LYS A 593 68.42 11.40 -2.88
N SER A 594 68.58 10.12 -2.51
CA SER A 594 69.57 9.66 -1.54
C SER A 594 70.98 9.80 -2.14
N ASN A 595 71.93 10.40 -1.42
CA ASN A 595 73.34 10.33 -1.74
C ASN A 595 74.11 9.63 -0.62
N LYS A 596 74.65 8.44 -0.94
CA LYS A 596 75.76 7.80 -0.22
C LYS A 596 77.03 8.58 -0.47
N HIS A 597 77.84 8.82 0.56
CA HIS A 597 79.30 8.93 0.42
C HIS A 597 79.97 8.14 1.54
N SER A 598 80.76 7.15 1.13
CA SER A 598 81.71 6.40 1.94
C SER A 598 83.08 7.07 1.78
N VAL A 599 83.84 7.24 2.86
CA VAL A 599 85.28 7.49 2.78
C VAL A 599 85.99 6.54 3.76
N GLU A 600 86.91 5.78 3.18
CA GLU A 600 87.84 4.84 3.80
C GLU A 600 88.93 5.55 4.61
N GLY A 601 89.57 4.79 5.51
CA GLY A 601 90.85 5.18 6.11
C GLY A 601 91.40 4.05 6.98
N GLY A 602 92.17 3.15 6.38
CA GLY A 602 92.93 2.09 7.05
C GLY A 602 94.32 2.52 7.53
N ASP A 603 94.90 1.64 8.33
CA ASP A 603 96.08 1.74 9.20
C ASP A 603 97.39 2.29 8.62
N GLY A 604 98.19 2.89 9.51
CA GLY A 604 99.64 3.10 9.34
C GLY A 604 100.35 3.03 10.69
N ALA A 605 101.17 1.99 10.89
CA ALA A 605 102.04 1.81 12.05
C ALA A 605 103.36 2.59 11.90
N ALA A 606 103.87 3.15 13.01
CA ALA A 606 105.27 3.58 13.14
C ALA A 606 105.78 3.36 14.57
N THR A 607 107.01 2.87 14.65
CA THR A 607 107.75 2.32 15.79
C THR A 607 108.57 3.35 16.59
N VAL A 608 108.61 3.14 17.92
CA VAL A 608 109.66 3.35 18.95
C VAL A 608 110.81 4.36 18.72
N SER A 609 111.00 5.27 19.69
CA SER A 609 112.33 5.64 20.22
C SER A 609 112.24 6.02 21.72
N GLY A 610 113.23 5.61 22.50
CA GLY A 610 113.23 5.62 23.96
C GLY A 610 113.74 6.91 24.61
N GLY A 611 113.44 7.05 25.90
CA GLY A 611 113.96 8.08 26.80
C GLY A 611 113.34 7.93 28.20
N SER A 612 114.08 7.27 29.09
CA SER A 612 113.71 7.02 30.48
C SER A 612 113.66 8.32 31.29
N PHE A 613 112.53 8.63 31.92
CA PHE A 613 112.48 9.33 33.21
C PHE A 613 111.35 8.74 34.05
N ALA A 614 111.71 8.17 35.19
CA ALA A 614 110.81 7.49 36.13
C ALA A 614 109.86 8.51 36.78
N GLY A 615 108.60 8.52 36.36
CA GLY A 615 107.52 9.32 36.97
C GLY A 615 106.08 8.97 36.53
N ASN A 616 105.89 7.97 35.66
CA ASN A 616 104.63 7.77 34.93
C ASN A 616 103.75 6.59 35.38
N ALA A 617 104.04 5.92 36.52
CA ALA A 617 103.21 4.79 36.97
C ALA A 617 101.81 5.22 37.45
N CYS A 618 101.65 6.44 37.99
CA CYS A 618 100.36 6.92 38.52
C CYS A 618 99.43 7.46 37.41
N GLY A 619 99.98 8.17 36.41
CA GLY A 619 99.21 8.74 35.29
C GLY A 619 98.66 7.68 34.33
N VAL A 620 99.42 6.61 34.06
CA VAL A 620 98.97 5.51 33.17
C VAL A 620 97.82 4.74 33.82
N THR A 621 97.89 4.42 35.11
CA THR A 621 96.83 3.69 35.83
C THR A 621 95.54 4.51 35.88
N LEU A 622 95.66 5.83 36.03
CA LEU A 622 94.52 6.74 36.10
C LEU A 622 93.85 7.00 34.75
N LEU A 623 94.64 7.22 33.70
CA LEU A 623 94.13 7.33 32.34
C LEU A 623 93.45 6.03 31.91
N THR A 624 93.94 4.89 32.40
CA THR A 624 93.31 3.57 32.17
C THR A 624 91.98 3.44 32.91
N TYR A 625 91.88 3.90 34.17
CA TYR A 625 90.62 3.95 34.92
C TYR A 625 89.57 4.86 34.26
N LEU A 626 89.96 6.08 33.88
CA LEU A 626 89.10 7.04 33.19
C LEU A 626 88.67 6.54 31.80
N LYS A 627 89.58 5.91 31.04
CA LYS A 627 89.23 5.23 29.76
C LYS A 627 88.28 4.06 29.97
N SER A 628 88.47 3.27 31.03
CA SER A 628 87.57 2.17 31.39
C SER A 628 86.17 2.69 31.72
N LYS A 629 86.09 3.75 32.54
CA LYS A 629 84.83 4.36 32.95
C LYS A 629 84.12 5.03 31.77
N ALA A 630 84.84 5.74 30.91
CA ALA A 630 84.31 6.30 29.67
C ALA A 630 83.81 5.20 28.70
N ARG A 631 84.48 4.05 28.62
CA ARG A 631 84.00 2.89 27.84
C ARG A 631 82.72 2.28 28.42
N ILE A 632 82.60 2.18 29.74
CA ILE A 632 81.38 1.70 30.41
C ILE A 632 80.22 2.68 30.19
N MET A 633 80.48 3.99 30.24
CA MET A 633 79.48 5.04 30.01
C MET A 633 79.09 5.21 28.53
N ALA A 634 79.89 4.69 27.59
CA ALA A 634 79.58 4.67 26.15
C ALA A 634 78.59 3.56 25.75
N VAL A 635 78.24 2.64 26.67
CA VAL A 635 77.32 1.54 26.43
C VAL A 635 76.01 1.81 27.18
N PRO A 636 74.88 2.10 26.50
CA PRO A 636 73.68 2.69 27.14
C PRO A 636 73.14 1.93 28.35
N HIS A 637 72.99 0.59 28.26
CA HIS A 637 72.46 -0.23 29.36
C HIS A 637 73.41 -0.30 30.58
N LEU A 638 74.72 -0.20 30.36
CA LEU A 638 75.72 -0.15 31.43
C LEU A 638 75.83 1.26 32.02
N ALA A 639 75.58 2.31 31.23
CA ALA A 639 75.52 3.69 31.70
C ALA A 639 74.36 3.91 32.69
N HIS A 640 73.17 3.35 32.41
CA HIS A 640 72.05 3.35 33.36
C HIS A 640 72.44 2.68 34.70
N THR A 641 73.12 1.54 34.64
CA THR A 641 73.54 0.79 35.84
C THR A 641 74.66 1.52 36.60
N ALA A 642 75.62 2.12 35.91
CA ALA A 642 76.75 2.85 36.50
C ALA A 642 76.32 4.17 37.16
N CYS A 643 75.40 4.91 36.53
CA CYS A 643 74.73 6.09 37.11
C CYS A 643 73.61 5.69 38.10
N GLY A 644 73.35 4.38 38.25
CA GLY A 644 72.39 3.75 39.16
C GLY A 644 70.95 4.21 38.98
N ILE A 645 70.62 4.46 37.72
CA ILE A 645 69.29 4.80 37.24
C ILE A 645 68.47 3.50 37.17
N ARG A 646 67.31 3.47 37.82
CA ARG A 646 66.41 2.31 37.87
C ARG A 646 65.01 2.72 37.41
N HIS A 647 64.23 1.76 36.92
CA HIS A 647 62.85 1.99 36.49
C HIS A 647 61.89 1.68 37.64
N GLN A 648 61.04 2.63 38.01
CA GLN A 648 60.04 2.49 39.08
C GLN A 648 58.63 2.62 38.49
N GLU A 649 57.76 1.62 38.73
CA GLU A 649 56.40 1.59 38.20
C GLU A 649 55.59 2.82 38.66
N GLY A 650 54.98 3.52 37.69
CA GLY A 650 54.20 4.73 37.91
C GLY A 650 54.97 6.06 37.82
N MET A 651 56.31 6.07 37.99
CA MET A 651 57.13 7.30 37.95
C MET A 651 58.24 7.31 36.88
N GLY A 652 58.53 6.19 36.22
CA GLY A 652 59.54 6.12 35.15
C GLY A 652 60.97 5.91 35.68
N LEU A 653 61.98 6.48 34.99
CA LEU A 653 63.40 6.34 35.35
C LEU A 653 63.77 7.26 36.53
N VAL A 654 64.37 6.72 37.59
CA VAL A 654 64.81 7.43 38.82
C VAL A 654 66.30 7.21 39.07
N ASP A 655 67.00 8.18 39.69
CA ASP A 655 68.44 8.06 40.02
C ASP A 655 68.74 7.27 41.31
N LYS A 656 70.03 7.16 41.69
CA LYS A 656 70.48 6.44 42.90
C LYS A 656 69.87 6.97 44.21
N SER A 657 69.48 8.24 44.26
CA SER A 657 68.85 8.92 45.39
C SER A 657 67.31 8.83 45.35
N GLY A 658 66.73 8.26 44.30
CA GLY A 658 65.28 8.14 44.12
C GLY A 658 64.62 9.35 43.45
N THR A 659 65.39 10.27 42.86
CA THR A 659 64.87 11.48 42.22
C THR A 659 64.30 11.18 40.82
N PRO A 660 63.05 11.57 40.51
CA PRO A 660 62.43 11.36 39.21
C PRO A 660 63.07 12.18 38.08
N PHE A 661 63.02 11.63 36.86
CA PHE A 661 63.55 12.26 35.65
C PHE A 661 63.04 13.69 35.39
N SER A 662 61.81 14.01 35.83
CA SER A 662 61.17 15.32 35.67
C SER A 662 61.80 16.44 36.50
N GLU A 663 62.55 16.09 37.56
CA GLU A 663 63.20 17.05 38.46
C GLU A 663 64.70 17.24 38.14
N TRP A 664 65.22 16.59 37.10
CA TRP A 664 66.61 16.77 36.69
C TRP A 664 66.83 18.15 36.08
N SER A 665 67.69 18.94 36.70
CA SER A 665 68.01 20.31 36.27
C SER A 665 68.70 20.33 34.90
N ARG A 666 68.25 21.25 34.03
CA ARG A 666 68.86 21.52 32.72
C ARG A 666 70.16 22.36 32.81
N HIS A 667 70.54 22.89 33.98
CA HIS A 667 71.75 23.69 34.18
C HIS A 667 72.71 23.06 35.19
N VAL A 668 74.02 23.05 34.88
CA VAL A 668 75.08 22.62 35.81
C VAL A 668 75.55 23.86 36.55
N ASP A 669 75.34 23.93 37.85
CA ASP A 669 75.97 24.94 38.70
C ASP A 669 77.32 24.42 39.20
N LEU A 670 78.38 24.82 38.51
CA LEU A 670 79.76 24.44 38.82
C LEU A 670 80.27 25.08 40.13
N SER A 671 79.48 25.94 40.80
CA SER A 671 79.86 26.59 42.06
C SER A 671 79.60 25.73 43.31
N SER A 672 78.92 24.58 43.18
CA SER A 672 78.56 23.70 44.31
C SER A 672 79.60 22.61 44.65
N PHE A 673 80.69 22.52 43.90
CA PHE A 673 81.76 21.54 44.14
C PHE A 673 82.86 22.11 45.05
N ASP A 674 82.47 22.57 46.25
CA ASP A 674 83.42 22.83 47.33
C ASP A 674 83.55 21.57 48.20
N CYS A 675 84.74 20.95 48.21
CA CYS A 675 85.01 19.74 48.99
C CYS A 675 85.17 20.11 50.47
N GLY A 676 84.08 20.12 51.22
CA GLY A 676 84.11 20.00 52.67
C GLY A 676 83.29 18.77 53.06
N ASP A 677 83.96 17.64 53.27
CA ASP A 677 83.53 16.55 54.17
C ASP A 677 84.69 15.54 54.31
N GLU A 678 85.49 15.76 55.35
CA GLU A 678 86.46 14.81 55.89
C GLU A 678 85.73 13.62 56.53
N GLU A 679 85.34 12.56 55.82
CA GLU A 679 85.02 11.30 56.54
C GLU A 679 85.03 9.98 55.75
N THR A 680 85.63 9.90 54.56
CA THR A 680 85.67 8.58 53.86
C THR A 680 86.93 8.31 53.06
N LEU A 681 88.10 8.68 53.58
CA LEU A 681 89.41 8.32 53.00
C LEU A 681 90.44 7.82 54.03
N THR A 682 89.99 7.36 55.19
CA THR A 682 90.87 6.85 56.27
C THR A 682 91.06 5.33 56.29
N VAL A 683 90.69 4.60 55.21
CA VAL A 683 90.77 3.12 55.19
C VAL A 683 91.87 2.56 54.26
N ILE A 684 92.54 3.39 53.44
CA ILE A 684 93.59 2.89 52.52
C ILE A 684 95.02 3.33 52.93
N SER A 685 95.18 4.10 54.01
CA SER A 685 96.50 4.59 54.46
C SER A 685 97.28 3.62 55.38
N ASN A 686 96.73 2.45 55.75
CA ASN A 686 97.36 1.58 56.76
C ASN A 686 98.13 0.36 56.22
N ARG A 687 98.56 0.39 54.96
CA ARG A 687 99.65 -0.47 54.45
C ARG A 687 100.37 0.23 53.30
N GLN A 688 101.50 0.85 53.60
CA GLN A 688 102.77 0.85 52.86
C GLN A 688 103.60 2.06 53.36
N GLY A 689 104.88 1.82 53.66
CA GLY A 689 105.76 2.79 54.32
C GLY A 689 106.15 4.01 53.47
N SER A 690 106.45 5.09 54.21
CA SER A 690 107.10 6.36 53.83
C SER A 690 106.83 6.89 52.42
N ILE A 691 105.77 7.69 52.29
CA ILE A 691 105.54 8.60 51.17
C ILE A 691 105.85 10.02 51.69
N ASP A 692 106.69 10.77 50.96
CA ASP A 692 107.14 12.12 51.29
C ASP A 692 105.97 13.11 51.31
N GLU A 693 105.99 14.14 52.18
CA GLU A 693 104.86 15.08 52.41
C GLU A 693 104.43 15.85 51.14
N ARG A 694 105.25 15.87 50.08
CA ARG A 694 104.88 16.45 48.77
C ARG A 694 104.02 15.54 47.90
N ASP A 695 104.09 14.23 48.07
CA ASP A 695 103.37 13.27 47.23
C ASP A 695 101.90 13.11 47.68
N GLY A 696 101.59 13.32 48.97
CA GLY A 696 100.23 13.28 49.50
C GLY A 696 99.34 14.42 48.99
N ALA A 697 99.88 15.65 48.91
CA ALA A 697 99.17 16.80 48.38
C ALA A 697 98.90 16.67 46.86
N TYR A 698 99.88 16.14 46.11
CA TYR A 698 99.76 15.89 44.68
C TYR A 698 98.73 14.79 44.34
N ILE A 699 98.66 13.72 45.13
CA ILE A 699 97.64 12.66 44.99
C ILE A 699 96.24 13.18 45.36
N GLY A 700 96.12 14.04 46.38
CA GLY A 700 94.86 14.68 46.77
C GLY A 700 94.28 15.59 45.67
N GLU A 701 95.10 16.42 45.05
CA GLU A 701 94.73 17.25 43.89
C GLU A 701 94.29 16.42 42.67
N ILE A 702 94.99 15.31 42.41
CA ILE A 702 94.64 14.37 41.34
C ILE A 702 93.27 13.72 41.62
N LEU A 703 93.01 13.22 42.84
CA LEU A 703 91.73 12.63 43.23
C LEU A 703 90.57 13.62 43.14
N LYS A 704 90.78 14.89 43.50
CA LYS A 704 89.79 15.96 43.35
C LYS A 704 89.49 16.23 41.87
N SER A 705 90.51 16.27 41.02
CA SER A 705 90.36 16.42 39.56
C SER A 705 89.62 15.24 38.91
N ILE A 706 89.87 14.00 39.34
CA ILE A 706 89.18 12.80 38.83
C ILE A 706 87.70 12.78 39.23
N ARG A 707 87.38 13.22 40.45
CA ARG A 707 85.99 13.32 40.93
C ARG A 707 85.24 14.35 40.10
N MET A 708 85.82 15.53 39.91
CA MET A 708 85.26 16.59 39.06
C MET A 708 85.00 16.11 37.61
N VAL A 709 85.97 15.43 37.00
CA VAL A 709 85.82 14.88 35.64
C VAL A 709 84.76 13.78 35.59
N THR A 710 84.64 12.97 36.64
CA THR A 710 83.58 11.96 36.77
C THR A 710 82.20 12.60 36.82
N ASP A 711 82.03 13.62 37.66
CA ASP A 711 80.73 14.25 37.89
C ASP A 711 80.27 15.02 36.65
N VAL A 712 81.19 15.65 35.94
CA VAL A 712 80.93 16.27 34.63
C VAL A 712 80.53 15.22 33.59
N MET A 713 81.21 14.06 33.53
CA MET A 713 80.81 12.98 32.62
C MET A 713 79.42 12.42 32.96
N GLU A 714 79.08 12.28 34.24
CA GLU A 714 77.75 11.81 34.66
C GLU A 714 76.64 12.81 34.31
N ALA A 715 76.89 14.11 34.51
CA ALA A 715 75.95 15.17 34.13
C ALA A 715 75.72 15.23 32.61
N LEU A 716 76.77 15.05 31.80
CA LEU A 716 76.66 15.01 30.35
C LEU A 716 75.86 13.80 29.87
N VAL A 717 76.07 12.62 30.46
CA VAL A 717 75.31 11.40 30.13
C VAL A 717 73.83 11.56 30.48
N LYS A 718 73.48 12.14 31.64
CA LYS A 718 72.08 12.41 31.99
C LYS A 718 71.39 13.32 30.96
N ARG A 719 72.08 14.36 30.46
CA ARG A 719 71.55 15.23 29.40
C ARG A 719 71.36 14.52 28.06
N VAL A 720 72.29 13.65 27.67
CA VAL A 720 72.17 12.87 26.44
C VAL A 720 70.96 11.94 26.52
N ILE A 721 70.76 11.27 27.65
CA ILE A 721 69.58 10.42 27.87
C ILE A 721 68.28 11.25 27.82
N MET A 722 68.25 12.43 28.45
CA MET A 722 67.11 13.35 28.37
C MET A 722 66.80 13.73 26.91
N ALA A 723 67.80 14.16 26.15
CA ALA A 723 67.63 14.55 24.75
C ALA A 723 67.17 13.38 23.87
N GLU A 724 67.69 12.17 24.07
CA GLU A 724 67.27 10.96 23.34
C GLU A 724 65.81 10.62 23.65
N THR A 725 65.36 10.71 24.91
CA THR A 725 63.97 10.45 25.29
C THR A 725 62.99 11.50 24.76
N GLU A 726 63.34 12.79 24.83
CA GLU A 726 62.52 13.88 24.25
C GLU A 726 62.41 13.72 22.73
N THR A 727 63.51 13.36 22.05
CA THR A 727 63.51 13.11 20.60
C THR A 727 62.66 11.90 20.22
N ALA A 728 62.63 10.85 21.05
CA ALA A 728 61.81 9.67 20.82
C ALA A 728 60.31 9.98 20.92
N ILE A 729 59.90 10.76 21.92
CA ILE A 729 58.51 11.21 22.11
C ILE A 729 58.07 12.08 20.92
N GLU A 730 58.91 13.03 20.51
CA GLU A 730 58.59 13.91 19.38
C GLU A 730 58.46 13.13 18.06
N LYS A 731 59.29 12.11 17.85
CA LYS A 731 59.19 11.21 16.69
C LYS A 731 57.87 10.43 16.67
N GLU A 732 57.37 10.01 17.83
CA GLU A 732 56.08 9.33 17.95
C GLU A 732 54.91 10.28 17.64
N ASN A 733 54.95 11.52 18.16
CA ASN A 733 53.96 12.55 17.85
C ASN A 733 53.90 12.89 16.35
N VAL A 734 55.06 13.00 15.70
CA VAL A 734 55.14 13.22 14.24
C VAL A 734 54.51 12.04 13.46
N SER A 735 54.73 10.80 13.92
CA SER A 735 54.14 9.61 13.27
C SER A 735 52.62 9.56 13.40
N LEU A 736 52.07 9.96 14.56
CA LEU A 736 50.64 10.11 14.81
C LEU A 736 50.02 11.19 13.92
N GLY A 737 50.66 12.36 13.84
CA GLY A 737 50.24 13.44 12.95
C GLY A 737 50.22 13.02 11.47
N GLN A 738 51.22 12.25 11.03
CA GLN A 738 51.29 11.76 9.65
C GLN A 738 50.19 10.73 9.33
N ALA A 739 49.79 9.90 10.29
CA ALA A 739 48.66 8.98 10.14
C ALA A 739 47.33 9.73 10.04
N GLU A 740 47.14 10.78 10.85
CA GLU A 740 45.93 11.62 10.80
C GLU A 740 45.82 12.39 9.48
N ILE A 741 46.94 12.93 8.97
CA ILE A 741 47.00 13.58 7.65
C ILE A 741 46.63 12.61 6.53
N LYS A 742 47.12 11.36 6.56
CA LYS A 742 46.73 10.33 5.58
C LYS A 742 45.23 10.03 5.62
N LYS A 743 44.64 9.95 6.83
CA LYS A 743 43.20 9.73 7.00
C LYS A 743 42.38 10.89 6.43
N LYS A 744 42.79 12.14 6.70
CA LYS A 744 42.14 13.34 6.16
C LYS A 744 42.28 13.42 4.63
N ALA A 745 43.44 13.04 4.07
CA ALA A 745 43.64 13.00 2.62
C ALA A 745 42.71 12.00 1.92
N LEU A 746 42.54 10.79 2.48
CA LEU A 746 41.59 9.79 1.95
C LEU A 746 40.13 10.28 2.03
N GLN A 747 39.79 11.01 3.08
CA GLN A 747 38.46 11.59 3.23
C GLN A 747 38.19 12.69 2.20
N ILE A 748 39.19 13.53 1.90
CA ILE A 748 39.10 14.56 0.86
C ILE A 748 38.94 13.91 -0.52
N GLU A 749 39.69 12.85 -0.82
CA GLU A 749 39.56 12.13 -2.09
C GLU A 749 38.15 11.53 -2.26
N SER A 750 37.61 10.94 -1.19
CA SER A 750 36.23 10.42 -1.19
C SER A 750 35.19 11.54 -1.38
N MET A 751 35.40 12.71 -0.79
CA MET A 751 34.53 13.87 -0.99
C MET A 751 34.64 14.41 -2.43
N SER A 752 35.82 14.39 -3.04
CA SER A 752 36.03 14.80 -4.43
C SER A 752 35.22 13.93 -5.40
N VAL A 753 35.26 12.61 -5.22
CA VAL A 753 34.46 11.67 -6.04
C VAL A 753 32.96 11.94 -5.91
N LYS A 754 32.48 12.22 -4.69
CA LYS A 754 31.06 12.57 -4.47
C LYS A 754 30.66 13.88 -5.15
N VAL A 755 31.55 14.86 -5.19
CA VAL A 755 31.29 16.13 -5.90
C VAL A 755 31.21 15.90 -7.41
N GLU A 756 32.07 15.06 -7.98
CA GLU A 756 31.98 14.68 -9.40
C GLU A 756 30.69 13.91 -9.73
N GLU A 757 30.22 13.04 -8.82
CA GLU A 757 28.93 12.37 -8.97
C GLU A 757 27.76 13.36 -8.90
N MET A 758 27.82 14.35 -8.00
CA MET A 758 26.82 15.42 -7.92
C MET A 758 26.81 16.28 -9.20
N GLU A 759 27.96 16.56 -9.80
CA GLU A 759 28.04 17.27 -11.09
C GLU A 759 27.43 16.45 -12.23
N ARG A 760 27.71 15.14 -12.30
CA ARG A 760 27.06 14.25 -13.29
C ARG A 760 25.55 14.17 -13.08
N PHE A 761 25.10 14.14 -11.84
CA PHE A 761 23.68 14.16 -11.50
C PHE A 761 23.01 15.47 -11.92
N ALA A 762 23.66 16.62 -11.68
CA ALA A 762 23.16 17.93 -12.10
C ALA A 762 23.08 18.05 -13.64
N LEU A 763 24.07 17.51 -14.36
CA LEU A 763 24.06 17.44 -15.82
C LEU A 763 22.94 16.53 -16.35
N GLY A 764 22.74 15.36 -15.74
CA GLY A 764 21.62 14.47 -16.07
C GLY A 764 20.27 15.13 -15.84
N THR A 765 20.11 15.84 -14.73
CA THR A 765 18.88 16.58 -14.40
C THR A 765 18.57 17.68 -15.43
N ASN A 766 19.59 18.39 -15.91
CA ASN A 766 19.41 19.39 -16.98
C ASN A 766 18.99 18.76 -18.31
N CYS A 767 19.48 17.56 -18.64
CA CYS A 767 19.05 16.82 -19.83
C CYS A 767 17.56 16.47 -19.72
N VAL A 768 17.14 15.92 -18.58
CA VAL A 768 15.74 15.57 -18.30
C VAL A 768 14.84 16.81 -18.30
N LEU A 769 15.28 17.93 -17.72
CA LEU A 769 14.52 19.19 -17.75
C LEU A 769 14.32 19.73 -19.17
N ASN A 770 15.30 19.57 -20.06
CA ASN A 770 15.17 19.95 -21.46
C ASN A 770 14.22 19.01 -22.22
N GLU A 771 14.25 17.71 -21.96
CA GLU A 771 13.28 16.75 -22.53
C GLU A 771 11.86 17.02 -22.02
N MET A 772 11.69 17.34 -20.74
CA MET A 772 10.40 17.73 -20.16
C MET A 772 9.88 19.01 -20.78
N ARG A 773 10.74 20.01 -20.98
CA ARG A 773 10.39 21.25 -21.68
C ARG A 773 9.89 20.95 -23.10
N GLN A 774 10.58 20.10 -23.85
CA GLN A 774 10.17 19.72 -25.20
C GLN A 774 8.81 18.99 -25.19
N LYS A 775 8.60 18.05 -24.26
CA LYS A 775 7.31 17.36 -24.11
C LYS A 775 6.17 18.31 -23.74
N VAL A 776 6.43 19.33 -22.93
CA VAL A 776 5.44 20.37 -22.60
C VAL A 776 5.13 21.21 -23.83
N GLU A 777 6.13 21.59 -24.62
CA GLU A 777 5.91 22.32 -25.89
C GLU A 777 5.09 21.47 -26.89
N ASP A 778 5.40 20.18 -27.03
CA ASP A 778 4.65 19.25 -27.87
C ASP A 778 3.20 19.06 -27.37
N MET A 779 3.00 18.98 -26.06
CA MET A 779 1.68 18.86 -25.43
C MET A 779 0.83 20.12 -25.62
N VAL A 780 1.45 21.31 -25.53
CA VAL A 780 0.79 22.58 -25.82
C VAL A 780 0.37 22.64 -27.30
N GLN A 781 1.23 22.16 -28.20
CA GLN A 781 0.91 22.10 -29.63
C GLN A 781 -0.23 21.12 -29.93
N GLU A 782 -0.23 19.94 -29.31
CA GLU A 782 -1.31 18.96 -29.43
C GLU A 782 -2.62 19.52 -28.86
N THR A 783 -2.58 20.19 -27.70
CA THR A 783 -3.74 20.84 -27.09
C THR A 783 -4.32 21.93 -28.00
N SER A 784 -3.47 22.71 -28.67
CA SER A 784 -3.91 23.71 -29.65
C SER A 784 -4.62 23.07 -30.86
N THR A 785 -4.11 21.93 -31.32
CA THR A 785 -4.68 21.15 -32.43
C THR A 785 -6.03 20.55 -32.03
N GLN A 786 -6.15 20.02 -30.81
CA GLN A 786 -7.41 19.50 -30.28
C GLN A 786 -8.47 20.59 -30.11
N ARG A 787 -8.09 21.79 -29.64
CA ARG A 787 -8.99 22.95 -29.59
C ARG A 787 -9.52 23.33 -30.97
N GLN A 788 -8.66 23.31 -32.00
CA GLN A 788 -9.08 23.60 -33.36
C GLN A 788 -10.10 22.57 -33.88
N ARG A 789 -9.84 21.27 -33.65
CA ARG A 789 -10.80 20.20 -33.99
C ARG A 789 -12.11 20.32 -33.22
N ALA A 790 -12.08 20.76 -31.96
CA ALA A 790 -13.29 21.00 -31.18
C ALA A 790 -14.16 22.11 -31.78
N VAL A 791 -13.54 23.20 -32.26
CA VAL A 791 -14.25 24.28 -32.95
C VAL A 791 -14.85 23.80 -34.28
N GLU A 792 -14.12 22.99 -35.04
CA GLU A 792 -14.64 22.37 -36.29
C GLU A 792 -15.82 21.45 -36.01
N ASN A 793 -15.72 20.61 -34.97
CA ASN A 793 -16.81 19.73 -34.54
C ASN A 793 -18.04 20.54 -34.05
N GLU A 794 -17.84 21.67 -33.39
CA GLU A 794 -18.92 22.57 -32.97
C GLU A 794 -19.64 23.20 -34.17
N GLN A 795 -18.89 23.55 -35.23
CA GLN A 795 -19.48 24.02 -36.49
C GLN A 795 -20.28 22.93 -37.21
N GLU A 796 -19.76 21.70 -37.26
CA GLU A 796 -20.50 20.56 -37.83
C GLU A 796 -21.76 20.24 -37.01
N LEU A 797 -21.69 20.31 -35.68
CA LEU A 797 -22.85 20.14 -34.82
C LEU A 797 -23.91 21.23 -35.07
N CYS A 798 -23.49 22.48 -35.32
CA CYS A 798 -24.40 23.56 -35.70
C CYS A 798 -25.09 23.30 -37.05
N ARG A 799 -24.38 22.75 -38.04
CA ARG A 799 -24.96 22.35 -39.34
C ARG A 799 -26.00 21.24 -39.16
N VAL A 800 -25.64 20.18 -38.44
CA VAL A 800 -26.54 19.06 -38.16
C VAL A 800 -27.79 19.54 -37.41
N LYS A 801 -27.65 20.48 -36.49
CA LYS A 801 -28.79 21.08 -35.78
C LYS A 801 -29.72 21.86 -36.72
N GLN A 802 -29.16 22.60 -37.69
CA GLN A 802 -29.95 23.29 -38.71
C GLN A 802 -30.70 22.30 -39.61
N ASP A 803 -30.04 21.21 -40.02
CA ASP A 803 -30.67 20.15 -40.82
C ASP A 803 -31.81 19.48 -40.05
N PHE A 804 -31.65 19.27 -38.74
CA PHE A 804 -32.69 18.69 -37.90
C PHE A 804 -33.90 19.61 -37.72
N GLU A 805 -33.69 20.93 -37.58
CA GLU A 805 -34.80 21.90 -37.56
C GLU A 805 -35.51 21.99 -38.92
N SER A 806 -34.77 21.88 -40.04
CA SER A 806 -35.35 21.78 -41.38
C SER A 806 -36.21 20.52 -41.53
N LEU A 807 -35.71 19.37 -41.06
CA LEU A 807 -36.45 18.11 -41.06
C LEU A 807 -37.71 18.19 -40.19
N LYS A 808 -37.63 18.81 -39.01
CA LYS A 808 -38.77 19.05 -38.12
C LYS A 808 -39.84 19.92 -38.77
N SER A 809 -39.44 20.97 -39.51
CA SER A 809 -40.36 21.80 -40.31
C SER A 809 -41.03 20.99 -41.44
N TYR A 810 -40.26 20.15 -42.12
CA TYR A 810 -40.77 19.26 -43.15
C TYR A 810 -41.79 18.25 -42.60
N VAL A 811 -41.48 17.60 -41.47
CA VAL A 811 -42.41 16.69 -40.78
C VAL A 811 -43.67 17.42 -40.32
N SER A 812 -43.54 18.63 -39.79
CA SER A 812 -44.70 19.46 -39.40
C SER A 812 -45.60 19.79 -40.60
N SER A 813 -44.99 20.06 -41.77
CA SER A 813 -45.72 20.28 -43.02
C SER A 813 -46.45 19.01 -43.47
N LEU A 814 -45.81 17.83 -43.37
CA LEU A 814 -46.45 16.55 -43.68
C LEU A 814 -47.62 16.23 -42.74
N ILE A 815 -47.52 16.58 -41.46
CA ILE A 815 -48.62 16.43 -40.50
C ILE A 815 -49.81 17.31 -40.91
N SER A 816 -49.57 18.58 -41.28
CA SER A 816 -50.60 19.49 -41.78
C SER A 816 -51.28 18.98 -43.06
N VAL A 817 -50.51 18.44 -44.00
CA VAL A 817 -51.05 17.79 -45.20
C VAL A 817 -51.93 16.59 -44.85
N ARG A 818 -51.49 15.74 -43.90
CA ARG A 818 -52.27 14.59 -43.42
C ARG A 818 -53.58 15.03 -42.76
N GLU A 819 -53.57 16.08 -41.95
CA GLU A 819 -54.78 16.62 -41.32
C GLU A 819 -55.77 17.18 -42.36
N THR A 820 -55.25 17.84 -43.39
CA THR A 820 -56.06 18.33 -44.52
C THR A 820 -56.72 17.18 -45.30
N LEU A 821 -55.96 16.10 -45.56
CA LEU A 821 -56.47 14.89 -46.21
C LEU A 821 -57.56 14.20 -45.37
N LEU A 822 -57.33 14.07 -44.06
CA LEU A 822 -58.33 13.51 -43.13
C LEU A 822 -59.61 14.37 -43.04
N SER A 823 -59.47 15.70 -43.13
CA SER A 823 -60.62 16.61 -43.20
C SER A 823 -61.41 16.45 -44.50
N SER A 824 -60.70 16.32 -45.63
CA SER A 824 -61.32 16.06 -46.94
C SER A 824 -62.07 14.72 -46.95
N GLU A 825 -61.48 13.66 -46.39
CA GLU A 825 -62.12 12.35 -46.28
C GLU A 825 -63.43 12.41 -45.47
N LYS A 826 -63.47 13.16 -44.37
CA LYS A 826 -64.71 13.41 -43.61
C LYS A 826 -65.77 14.15 -44.43
N GLN A 827 -65.37 15.09 -45.28
CA GLN A 827 -66.30 15.76 -46.20
C GLN A 827 -66.87 14.80 -47.23
N PHE A 828 -66.04 13.93 -47.82
CA PHE A 828 -66.49 12.89 -48.74
C PHE A 828 -67.49 11.93 -48.10
N GLN A 829 -67.23 11.46 -46.88
CA GLN A 829 -68.19 10.61 -46.14
C GLN A 829 -69.52 11.32 -45.86
N THR A 830 -69.50 12.65 -45.68
CA THR A 830 -70.72 13.45 -45.49
C THR A 830 -71.50 13.56 -46.81
N ILE A 831 -70.80 13.74 -47.93
CA ILE A 831 -71.40 13.78 -49.27
C ILE A 831 -72.01 12.43 -49.64
N GLU A 832 -71.33 11.32 -49.33
CA GLU A 832 -71.83 9.96 -49.58
C GLU A 832 -73.14 9.70 -48.82
N LYS A 833 -73.22 10.09 -47.53
CA LYS A 833 -74.47 10.02 -46.75
C LYS A 833 -75.59 10.88 -47.33
N LEU A 834 -75.27 12.06 -47.88
CA LEU A 834 -76.27 12.90 -48.56
C LEU A 834 -76.74 12.26 -49.86
N PHE A 835 -75.84 11.61 -50.59
CA PHE A 835 -76.16 10.89 -51.82
C PHE A 835 -77.07 9.69 -51.55
N ASP A 836 -76.78 8.88 -50.53
CA ASP A 836 -77.66 7.77 -50.11
C ASP A 836 -79.06 8.26 -49.72
N ARG A 837 -79.12 9.41 -49.01
CA ARG A 837 -80.39 10.04 -48.63
C ARG A 837 -81.16 10.56 -49.83
N LEU A 838 -80.46 11.06 -50.84
CA LEU A 838 -81.05 11.49 -52.11
C LEU A 838 -81.61 10.29 -52.89
N VAL A 839 -80.84 9.21 -53.01
CA VAL A 839 -81.26 7.95 -53.67
C VAL A 839 -82.51 7.38 -53.00
N ALA A 840 -82.55 7.33 -51.67
CA ALA A 840 -83.71 6.87 -50.92
C ALA A 840 -84.95 7.77 -51.12
N LYS A 841 -84.76 9.08 -51.27
CA LYS A 841 -85.86 10.02 -51.55
C LYS A 841 -86.37 9.89 -52.98
N THR A 842 -85.48 9.66 -53.94
CA THR A 842 -85.84 9.41 -55.34
C THR A 842 -86.65 8.12 -55.48
N SER A 843 -86.25 7.03 -54.83
CA SER A 843 -87.01 5.76 -54.87
C SER A 843 -88.38 5.87 -54.20
N HIS A 844 -88.49 6.64 -53.11
CA HIS A 844 -89.79 6.96 -52.51
C HIS A 844 -90.69 7.75 -53.47
N LEU A 845 -90.15 8.77 -54.14
CA LEU A 845 -90.90 9.57 -55.11
C LEU A 845 -91.33 8.75 -56.33
N GLU A 846 -90.48 7.85 -56.84
CA GLU A 846 -90.87 6.91 -57.90
C GLU A 846 -92.00 5.98 -57.44
N SER A 847 -91.95 5.49 -56.21
CA SER A 847 -93.01 4.65 -55.64
C SER A 847 -94.33 5.41 -55.50
N GLU A 848 -94.29 6.66 -55.04
CA GLU A 848 -95.47 7.53 -54.99
C GLU A 848 -96.02 7.88 -56.37
N LYS A 849 -95.13 8.13 -57.34
CA LYS A 849 -95.50 8.36 -58.74
C LYS A 849 -96.25 7.15 -59.30
N MET A 850 -95.71 5.93 -59.13
CA MET A 850 -96.39 4.72 -59.58
C MET A 850 -97.76 4.53 -58.92
N ARG A 851 -97.87 4.84 -57.62
CA ARG A 851 -99.17 4.80 -56.91
C ARG A 851 -100.17 5.80 -57.50
N LYS A 852 -99.72 7.03 -57.79
CA LYS A 852 -100.56 8.08 -58.39
C LYS A 852 -100.96 7.75 -59.82
N GLU A 853 -100.07 7.18 -60.62
CA GLU A 853 -100.37 6.70 -61.97
C GLU A 853 -101.43 5.59 -61.96
N ALA A 854 -101.34 4.64 -61.01
CA ALA A 854 -102.38 3.61 -60.83
C ALA A 854 -103.74 4.19 -60.42
N GLU A 855 -103.74 5.22 -59.57
CA GLU A 855 -104.96 5.94 -59.15
C GLU A 855 -105.61 6.68 -60.34
N VAL A 856 -104.81 7.33 -61.18
CA VAL A 856 -105.26 7.97 -62.43
C VAL A 856 -105.82 6.95 -63.40
N GLN A 857 -105.15 5.81 -63.59
CA GLN A 857 -105.63 4.74 -64.47
C GLN A 857 -107.01 4.22 -64.04
N LYS A 858 -107.21 4.05 -62.74
CA LYS A 858 -108.50 3.63 -62.17
C LYS A 858 -109.61 4.65 -62.39
N LEU A 859 -109.30 5.94 -62.20
CA LEU A 859 -110.24 7.03 -62.49
C LEU A 859 -110.58 7.08 -63.98
N MET A 860 -109.62 6.79 -64.85
CA MET A 860 -109.81 6.77 -66.29
C MET A 860 -110.73 5.61 -66.72
N GLU A 861 -110.56 4.41 -66.15
CA GLU A 861 -111.48 3.28 -66.34
C GLU A 861 -112.90 3.60 -65.83
N GLU A 862 -113.02 4.24 -64.67
CA GLU A 862 -114.30 4.66 -64.11
C GLU A 862 -115.00 5.71 -64.99
N ASN A 863 -114.25 6.65 -65.56
CA ASN A 863 -114.77 7.65 -66.48
C ASN A 863 -115.27 7.02 -67.79
N VAL A 864 -114.53 6.05 -68.36
CA VAL A 864 -114.99 5.27 -69.53
C VAL A 864 -116.28 4.53 -69.21
N ARG A 865 -116.40 3.93 -68.02
CA ARG A 865 -117.63 3.25 -67.57
C ARG A 865 -118.80 4.23 -67.42
N LEU A 866 -118.56 5.42 -66.88
CA LEU A 866 -119.58 6.46 -66.73
C LEU A 866 -120.05 6.98 -68.10
N SER A 867 -119.15 7.20 -69.05
CA SER A 867 -119.50 7.56 -70.44
C SER A 867 -120.36 6.48 -71.11
N ALA A 868 -120.01 5.21 -70.97
CA ALA A 868 -120.82 4.12 -71.51
C ALA A 868 -122.23 4.03 -70.87
N LEU A 869 -122.35 4.39 -69.59
CA LEU A 869 -123.65 4.51 -68.90
C LEU A 869 -124.45 5.70 -69.41
N LEU A 870 -123.78 6.83 -69.68
CA LEU A 870 -124.38 8.02 -70.27
C LEU A 870 -124.94 7.71 -71.66
N ASP A 871 -124.15 7.10 -72.54
CA ASP A 871 -124.56 6.68 -73.89
C ASP A 871 -125.76 5.74 -73.83
N LYS A 872 -125.76 4.79 -72.88
CA LYS A 872 -126.90 3.88 -72.66
C LYS A 872 -128.15 4.63 -72.22
N LYS A 873 -128.02 5.68 -71.40
CA LYS A 873 -129.14 6.51 -70.94
C LYS A 873 -129.66 7.42 -72.05
N GLU A 874 -128.78 7.97 -72.88
CA GLU A 874 -129.16 8.72 -74.08
C GLU A 874 -129.90 7.83 -75.08
N ALA A 875 -129.43 6.61 -75.32
CA ALA A 875 -130.13 5.62 -76.14
C ALA A 875 -131.51 5.26 -75.58
N GLN A 876 -131.65 5.11 -74.26
CA GLN A 876 -132.95 4.92 -73.60
C GLN A 876 -133.88 6.13 -73.79
N LEU A 877 -133.35 7.35 -73.66
CA LEU A 877 -134.09 8.59 -73.88
C LEU A 877 -134.57 8.72 -75.33
N LEU A 878 -133.72 8.40 -76.30
CA LEU A 878 -134.08 8.37 -77.73
C LEU A 878 -135.16 7.32 -78.01
N ALA A 879 -135.04 6.11 -77.45
CA ALA A 879 -136.06 5.08 -77.60
C ALA A 879 -137.41 5.50 -76.98
N MET A 880 -137.38 6.17 -75.83
CA MET A 880 -138.58 6.69 -75.17
C MET A 880 -139.19 7.87 -75.95
N ASN A 881 -138.36 8.72 -76.57
CA ASN A 881 -138.82 9.80 -77.44
C ASN A 881 -139.50 9.25 -78.71
N GLU A 882 -138.95 8.19 -79.31
CA GLU A 882 -139.60 7.50 -80.43
C GLU A 882 -140.88 6.76 -80.00
N GLN A 883 -140.94 6.18 -78.80
CA GLN A 883 -142.19 5.66 -78.24
C GLN A 883 -143.24 6.76 -78.05
N CYS A 884 -142.86 7.95 -77.56
CA CYS A 884 -143.76 9.10 -77.46
C CYS A 884 -144.26 9.58 -78.84
N LYS A 885 -143.41 9.57 -79.88
CA LYS A 885 -143.85 9.88 -81.26
C LYS A 885 -144.81 8.84 -81.80
N VAL A 886 -144.56 7.54 -81.58
CA VAL A 886 -145.48 6.46 -81.98
C VAL A 886 -146.81 6.60 -81.25
N MET A 887 -146.79 6.87 -79.93
CA MET A 887 -148.02 7.13 -79.15
C MET A 887 -148.81 8.34 -79.69
N ALA A 888 -148.13 9.43 -80.04
CA ALA A 888 -148.74 10.62 -80.63
C ALA A 888 -149.35 10.36 -82.02
N LEU A 889 -148.75 9.48 -82.82
CA LEU A 889 -149.26 9.06 -84.13
C LEU A 889 -150.45 8.08 -84.00
N THR A 890 -150.46 7.18 -83.00
CA THR A 890 -151.64 6.35 -82.72
C THR A 890 -152.82 7.13 -82.12
N ALA A 891 -152.57 8.21 -81.36
CA ALA A 891 -153.63 9.05 -80.80
C ALA A 891 -154.30 9.95 -81.85
N SER A 892 -153.60 10.27 -82.94
CA SER A 892 -154.12 11.10 -84.05
C SER A 892 -154.85 10.27 -85.13
N ALA A 893 -154.66 8.95 -85.17
CA ALA A 893 -155.40 8.03 -86.04
C ALA A 893 -156.78 7.59 -85.47
N SER A 894 -157.11 7.95 -84.23
CA SER A 894 -158.33 7.48 -83.52
C SER A 894 -159.39 8.57 -83.25
N ARG A 895 -159.36 9.71 -83.95
CA ARG A 895 -160.46 10.69 -83.97
C ARG A 895 -160.71 11.20 -85.38
N SER A 896 -161.30 10.31 -86.18
CA SER A 896 -162.44 10.63 -87.06
C SER A 896 -163.62 11.15 -86.26
#